data_AF-A0A0F8V7M3-F1
#
_entry.id   AF-A0A0F8V7M3-F1
#
_cell.length_a   1.000
_cell.length_b   1.000
_cell.length_c   1.000
_cell.angle_alpha   90.00
_cell.angle_beta   90.00
_cell.angle_gamma   90.00
#
_symmetry.space_group_name_H-M   'P 1'
#
loop_
_entity.id
_entity.type
_entity.pdbx_description
1 polymer ?
#
loop_
_entity_poly.entity_id
_entity_poly.type
_entity_poly.pdbx_seq_one_letter_code
_entity_poly.pdbx_strand_id
1 'polypeptide(L)'
;MITTRESLNYQFSLIFGYSSPNDMVSGDVIGPGRLTRENINDLSKEVVKFLSMYNAILRDYAGAEVFSIEFELHNFDETSVKTQIFPKSMVLIPGNFKECESLLLALKPEIGYMDVHSSRNAMNRISQLFYEVEEFADHSSLSDVNKQEFYNKFATRFSKKLFGDLIEDKWNKKLIGVSTSIPTEEEMLSTYAKIISNVEIFWHKKPIEINLFNSKFSKVRLPFDDNQAFKHLKFAISEPSANFIIGKTLNLGTSLFNLANIGTLDEFQDNIIKFLLARFSKEYKASRELITGEFFINTFYKVLLTLERYLNKYLEFSKSFLTTGEKGDLSELTENFKLYLLKQGNLESEDFEEIAEIAIRFIHHSAIAKEDLRVLELSSVFNYFSELLKKSLGIIRNSIPHYISRRRLKILTKELFDNLIEKFKREQKPAKILGSKLIEKFKEEILNQIEINSLVLPIGYQYNEEKLIDKFNELIKGRLEIFFNTVSLRIEDLVLFTESQMGHDANIIKTHIKKFTKFSNELKYLLNYILRYSTINRFIKNEIDNVVNDPINFINKFHRFLEKRMGGIKLEWKSYILQWIIDYSKKFLKVEERPQWTVTEIYNDFLDYIEKREVNEQKLEMFLEFLDKYIAKESNFEEKKRLLEFYKLYKLSIGINEEFPIYVKNKIISELDQMDHRVEKLLPVDFLSFNKYETYYDYVKNIYLKYFSRLIPRPLTLILRHNLTNEEKVLFKGELFHVINFKFWHNNVRVELSDNFKEVYRDWMK
;
A
#
# COMPACT_ATOMS: atom_id res chain seq x y z
N MET A 1 22.80 8.65 -21.63
CA MET A 1 23.59 7.85 -20.66
C MET A 1 23.49 8.58 -19.33
N ILE A 2 22.89 7.97 -18.29
CA ILE A 2 22.73 8.64 -16.97
C ILE A 2 24.12 8.75 -16.35
N THR A 3 24.50 9.95 -15.91
CA THR A 3 25.81 10.13 -15.26
C THR A 3 25.85 9.43 -13.91
N THR A 4 27.01 8.97 -13.45
CA THR A 4 27.17 8.34 -12.12
C THR A 4 26.60 9.22 -10.99
N ARG A 5 26.71 10.55 -11.13
CA ARG A 5 26.16 11.53 -10.18
C ARG A 5 24.62 11.54 -10.17
N GLU A 6 23.98 11.51 -11.32
CA GLU A 6 22.52 11.41 -11.40
C GLU A 6 22.05 10.07 -10.83
N SER A 7 22.70 8.97 -11.17
CA SER A 7 22.39 7.65 -10.60
C SER A 7 22.52 7.62 -9.07
N LEU A 8 23.48 8.33 -8.49
CA LEU A 8 23.58 8.51 -7.03
C LEU A 8 22.43 9.35 -6.47
N ASN A 9 22.01 10.43 -7.16
CA ASN A 9 20.86 11.23 -6.76
C ASN A 9 19.56 10.42 -6.78
N TYR A 10 19.38 9.51 -7.75
CA TYR A 10 18.23 8.59 -7.75
C TYR A 10 18.19 7.67 -6.52
N GLN A 11 19.31 7.43 -5.84
CA GLN A 11 19.31 6.65 -4.60
C GLN A 11 18.94 7.47 -3.36
N PHE A 12 18.99 8.80 -3.45
CA PHE A 12 18.76 9.72 -2.36
C PHE A 12 17.63 10.68 -2.72
N SER A 13 16.39 10.28 -2.41
CA SER A 13 15.22 11.15 -2.51
C SER A 13 14.66 11.43 -1.13
N LEU A 14 14.11 12.62 -0.93
CA LEU A 14 13.58 13.10 0.32
C LEU A 14 12.27 13.85 0.05
N ILE A 15 11.21 13.47 0.75
CA ILE A 15 9.95 14.21 0.81
C ILE A 15 9.83 14.74 2.23
N PHE A 16 9.70 16.06 2.35
CA PHE A 16 9.45 16.76 3.59
C PHE A 16 8.04 17.36 3.54
N GLY A 17 7.27 17.16 4.61
CA GLY A 17 5.98 17.80 4.81
C GLY A 17 5.84 18.39 6.21
N TYR A 18 5.14 19.51 6.31
CA TYR A 18 4.76 20.18 7.55
C TYR A 18 3.27 20.52 7.48
N SER A 19 2.57 20.29 8.59
CA SER A 19 1.16 20.64 8.78
C SER A 19 0.97 21.30 10.14
N SER A 20 0.17 22.36 10.17
CA SER A 20 -0.26 23.01 11.42
C SER A 20 -1.79 22.95 11.59
N PRO A 21 -2.32 23.23 12.79
CA PRO A 21 -3.75 23.33 13.05
C PRO A 21 -4.46 24.47 12.31
N ASN A 22 -3.72 25.44 11.77
CA ASN A 22 -4.25 26.58 11.02
C ASN A 22 -4.49 26.24 9.53
N ASP A 23 -4.65 24.96 9.19
CA ASP A 23 -4.76 24.42 7.83
C ASP A 23 -3.56 24.73 6.90
N MET A 24 -2.44 25.20 7.46
CA MET A 24 -1.22 25.42 6.71
C MET A 24 -0.54 24.09 6.40
N VAL A 25 -0.29 23.81 5.11
CA VAL A 25 0.55 22.69 4.68
C VAL A 25 1.62 23.19 3.72
N SER A 26 2.87 22.87 4.02
CA SER A 26 4.02 23.18 3.19
C SER A 26 4.96 21.98 3.12
N GLY A 27 5.67 21.83 2.01
CA GLY A 27 6.60 20.73 1.84
C GLY A 27 7.59 20.96 0.72
N ASP A 28 8.52 20.02 0.61
CA ASP A 28 9.52 20.03 -0.45
C ASP A 28 9.92 18.60 -0.82
N VAL A 29 10.31 18.42 -2.08
CA VAL A 29 10.83 17.15 -2.58
C VAL A 29 12.23 17.39 -3.13
N ILE A 30 13.21 16.77 -2.50
CA ILE A 30 14.56 16.66 -3.05
C ILE A 30 14.63 15.31 -3.73
N GLY A 31 14.84 15.30 -5.04
CA GLY A 31 14.92 14.06 -5.78
C GLY A 31 15.29 14.32 -7.22
N PRO A 32 15.32 13.24 -8.02
CA PRO A 32 15.65 13.33 -9.44
C PRO A 32 14.50 13.86 -10.30
N GLY A 33 13.27 13.85 -9.77
CA GLY A 33 12.09 14.39 -10.43
C GLY A 33 12.10 15.90 -10.49
N ARG A 34 11.31 16.46 -11.41
CA ARG A 34 11.08 17.90 -11.55
C ARG A 34 9.58 18.13 -11.46
N LEU A 35 9.08 18.24 -10.23
CA LEU A 35 7.68 18.53 -9.95
C LEU A 35 7.48 20.03 -9.72
N THR A 36 6.32 20.53 -10.17
CA THR A 36 5.81 21.86 -9.81
C THR A 36 5.53 21.95 -8.32
N ARG A 37 5.53 23.19 -7.81
CA ARG A 37 5.28 23.47 -6.39
C ARG A 37 3.89 23.06 -5.93
N GLU A 38 2.89 23.18 -6.81
CA GLU A 38 1.52 22.73 -6.53
C GLU A 38 1.48 21.22 -6.27
N ASN A 39 2.05 20.42 -7.18
CA ASN A 39 2.14 18.97 -7.03
C ASN A 39 2.97 18.54 -5.82
N ILE A 40 4.03 19.28 -5.47
CA ILE A 40 4.82 19.03 -4.25
C ILE A 40 3.99 19.23 -2.99
N ASN A 41 3.19 20.30 -2.93
CA ASN A 41 2.33 20.57 -1.78
C ASN A 41 1.22 19.53 -1.64
N ASP A 42 0.61 19.11 -2.75
CA ASP A 42 -0.42 18.06 -2.74
C ASP A 42 0.15 16.71 -2.29
N LEU A 43 1.35 16.35 -2.78
CA LEU A 43 2.05 15.15 -2.35
C LEU A 43 2.33 15.19 -0.84
N SER A 44 2.76 16.34 -0.32
CA SER A 44 3.06 16.53 1.09
C SER A 44 1.79 16.41 1.96
N LYS A 45 0.66 16.95 1.51
CA LYS A 45 -0.65 16.79 2.18
C LYS A 45 -1.09 15.34 2.27
N GLU A 46 -0.99 14.59 1.18
CA GLU A 46 -1.38 13.17 1.17
C GLU A 46 -0.53 12.35 2.13
N VAL A 47 0.78 12.59 2.12
CA VAL A 47 1.74 11.92 3.00
C VAL A 47 1.44 12.16 4.49
N VAL A 48 1.17 13.42 4.89
CA VAL A 48 0.78 13.74 6.28
C VAL A 48 -0.53 13.06 6.66
N LYS A 49 -1.53 13.10 5.78
CA LYS A 49 -2.83 12.46 6.00
C LYS A 49 -2.69 10.95 6.28
N PHE A 50 -1.84 10.23 5.54
CA PHE A 50 -1.59 8.81 5.79
C PHE A 50 -0.98 8.56 7.17
N LEU A 51 -0.03 9.39 7.60
CA LEU A 51 0.56 9.29 8.94
C LEU A 51 -0.50 9.52 10.03
N SER A 52 -1.27 10.61 9.96
CA SER A 52 -2.23 10.95 11.01
C SER A 52 -3.32 9.87 11.13
N MET A 53 -3.78 9.32 10.00
CA MET A 53 -4.70 8.17 9.98
C MET A 53 -4.08 6.91 10.61
N TYR A 54 -2.80 6.66 10.34
CA TYR A 54 -2.09 5.51 10.90
C TYR A 54 -1.81 5.66 12.41
N ASN A 55 -1.42 6.84 12.87
CA ASN A 55 -1.27 7.14 14.30
C ASN A 55 -2.61 7.00 15.06
N ALA A 56 -3.73 7.41 14.47
CA ALA A 56 -5.04 7.20 15.07
C ALA A 56 -5.35 5.70 15.27
N ILE A 57 -4.97 4.86 14.30
CA ILE A 57 -5.06 3.39 14.41
C ILE A 57 -4.16 2.89 15.54
N LEU A 58 -2.89 3.31 15.59
CA LEU A 58 -1.93 2.84 16.59
C LEU A 58 -2.32 3.23 18.02
N ARG A 59 -2.92 4.40 18.22
CA ARG A 59 -3.46 4.81 19.53
C ARG A 59 -4.55 3.85 20.03
N ASP A 60 -5.41 3.35 19.15
CA ASP A 60 -6.49 2.42 19.53
C ASP A 60 -5.98 0.98 19.74
N TYR A 61 -5.07 0.51 18.88
CA TYR A 61 -4.61 -0.89 18.85
C TYR A 61 -3.35 -1.17 19.67
N ALA A 62 -2.47 -0.20 19.89
CA ALA A 62 -1.22 -0.35 20.66
C ALA A 62 -1.03 0.68 21.78
N GLY A 63 -1.87 1.72 21.86
CA GLY A 63 -1.64 2.83 22.79
C GLY A 63 -0.36 3.60 22.49
N ALA A 64 0.05 3.65 21.22
CA ALA A 64 1.33 4.16 20.79
C ALA A 64 1.21 4.99 19.50
N GLU A 65 2.28 5.67 19.13
CA GLU A 65 2.43 6.43 17.89
C GLU A 65 3.70 6.00 17.15
N VAL A 66 3.76 6.24 15.84
CA VAL A 66 4.97 5.98 15.06
C VAL A 66 6.10 6.85 15.59
N PHE A 67 7.21 6.21 15.96
CA PHE A 67 8.48 6.87 16.18
C PHE A 67 9.30 6.88 14.88
N SER A 68 9.37 5.73 14.20
CA SER A 68 9.95 5.59 12.87
C SER A 68 9.53 4.30 12.19
N ILE A 69 9.65 4.24 10.86
CA ILE A 69 9.48 3.02 10.08
C ILE A 69 10.60 2.93 9.05
N GLU A 70 11.24 1.78 8.93
CA GLU A 70 12.17 1.47 7.84
C GLU A 70 11.58 0.33 7.00
N PHE A 71 11.64 0.50 5.68
CA PHE A 71 11.26 -0.50 4.69
C PHE A 71 12.48 -0.86 3.84
N GLU A 72 12.68 -2.14 3.56
CA GLU A 72 13.51 -2.63 2.48
C GLU A 72 12.79 -2.42 1.15
N LEU A 73 13.52 -1.97 0.13
CA LEU A 73 13.00 -1.84 -1.22
C LEU A 73 13.48 -3.02 -2.06
N HIS A 74 12.63 -4.04 -2.15
CA HIS A 74 12.93 -5.25 -2.90
C HIS A 74 12.61 -5.07 -4.38
N ASN A 75 13.60 -5.27 -5.26
CA ASN A 75 13.38 -5.32 -6.70
C ASN A 75 12.91 -6.71 -7.11
N PHE A 76 11.74 -6.81 -7.73
CA PHE A 76 11.22 -8.09 -8.21
C PHE A 76 11.69 -8.47 -9.62
N ASP A 77 12.28 -7.53 -10.37
CA ASP A 77 12.88 -7.78 -11.68
C ASP A 77 14.41 -7.87 -11.56
N GLU A 78 14.90 -9.10 -11.36
CA GLU A 78 16.32 -9.41 -11.21
C GLU A 78 17.19 -8.98 -12.40
N THR A 79 16.61 -8.86 -13.60
CA THR A 79 17.35 -8.45 -14.80
C THR A 79 17.71 -6.96 -14.77
N SER A 80 16.81 -6.12 -14.22
CA SER A 80 17.03 -4.68 -14.05
C SER A 80 18.09 -4.35 -13.00
N VAL A 81 18.23 -5.18 -11.96
CA VAL A 81 19.21 -5.00 -10.87
C VAL A 81 20.65 -4.91 -11.39
N LYS A 82 20.95 -5.59 -12.51
CA LYS A 82 22.30 -5.57 -13.11
C LYS A 82 22.65 -4.29 -13.86
N THR A 83 21.64 -3.47 -14.20
CA THR A 83 21.81 -2.32 -15.10
C THR A 83 21.44 -0.98 -14.48
N GLN A 84 20.65 -0.98 -13.39
CA GLN A 84 20.18 0.24 -12.74
C GLN A 84 20.54 0.26 -11.25
N ILE A 85 20.76 1.47 -10.74
CA ILE A 85 21.12 1.71 -9.36
C ILE A 85 19.87 2.16 -8.59
N PHE A 86 19.33 1.29 -7.74
CA PHE A 86 18.12 1.56 -6.96
C PHE A 86 18.45 1.89 -5.49
N PRO A 87 17.56 2.65 -4.79
CA PRO A 87 17.59 2.72 -3.34
C PRO A 87 17.28 1.33 -2.75
N LYS A 88 17.90 1.02 -1.62
CA LYS A 88 17.70 -0.24 -0.89
C LYS A 88 16.74 -0.09 0.29
N SER A 89 16.53 1.13 0.78
CA SER A 89 15.62 1.39 1.89
C SER A 89 14.80 2.65 1.70
N MET A 90 13.64 2.66 2.35
CA MET A 90 12.77 3.80 2.53
C MET A 90 12.52 4.00 4.03
N VAL A 91 12.74 5.20 4.52
CA VAL A 91 12.64 5.53 5.94
C VAL A 91 11.60 6.63 6.14
N LEU A 92 10.70 6.41 7.09
CA LEU A 92 9.70 7.35 7.55
C LEU A 92 10.05 7.82 8.97
N ILE A 93 10.24 9.13 9.15
CA ILE A 93 10.49 9.76 10.45
C ILE A 93 9.50 10.91 10.63
N PRO A 94 8.46 10.74 11.47
CA PRO A 94 7.65 11.87 11.88
C PRO A 94 8.44 12.85 12.73
N GLY A 95 7.93 14.06 12.90
CA GLY A 95 8.39 15.09 13.82
C GLY A 95 7.18 15.78 14.43
N ASN A 96 7.30 16.29 15.65
CA ASN A 96 6.23 17.06 16.26
C ASN A 96 6.73 18.14 17.20
N PHE A 97 5.97 19.23 17.26
CA PHE A 97 6.14 20.28 18.24
C PHE A 97 4.79 20.95 18.50
N LYS A 98 4.35 20.98 19.77
CA LYS A 98 2.97 21.37 20.14
C LYS A 98 1.94 20.57 19.32
N GLU A 99 1.07 21.25 18.56
CA GLU A 99 0.06 20.65 17.69
C GLU A 99 0.52 20.53 16.23
N CYS A 100 1.75 20.96 15.91
CA CYS A 100 2.29 20.89 14.56
C CYS A 100 2.95 19.54 14.30
N GLU A 101 2.68 18.98 13.13
CA GLU A 101 3.23 17.71 12.66
C GLU A 101 4.17 17.96 11.48
N SER A 102 5.34 17.34 11.50
CA SER A 102 6.21 17.26 10.34
C SER A 102 6.52 15.82 10.01
N LEU A 103 6.96 15.59 8.78
CA LEU A 103 7.32 14.27 8.31
C LEU A 103 8.47 14.33 7.32
N LEU A 104 9.39 13.39 7.51
CA LEU A 104 10.45 13.06 6.59
C LEU A 104 10.22 11.65 6.02
N LEU A 105 10.15 11.54 4.70
CA LEU A 105 10.20 10.28 3.97
C LEU A 105 11.45 10.28 3.09
N ALA A 106 12.42 9.42 3.38
CA ALA A 106 13.71 9.38 2.69
C ALA A 106 13.96 8.02 2.03
N LEU A 107 14.40 8.02 0.77
CA LEU A 107 14.93 6.86 0.06
C LEU A 107 16.45 6.88 0.17
N LYS A 108 17.05 5.72 0.48
CA LYS A 108 18.49 5.60 0.73
C LYS A 108 19.09 4.40 0.00
N PRO A 109 20.40 4.44 -0.32
CA PRO A 109 21.10 3.32 -0.97
C PRO A 109 21.39 2.12 -0.07
N GLU A 110 21.16 2.22 1.25
CA GLU A 110 21.60 1.23 2.24
C GLU A 110 20.55 1.06 3.36
N ILE A 111 20.53 -0.12 3.98
CA ILE A 111 19.59 -0.51 5.04
C ILE A 111 20.28 -0.39 6.41
N GLY A 112 19.60 0.17 7.44
CA GLY A 112 20.04 0.13 8.84
C GLY A 112 21.12 1.14 9.26
N TYR A 113 21.61 1.98 8.34
CA TYR A 113 22.69 2.94 8.59
C TYR A 113 22.18 4.35 8.94
N MET A 114 21.21 4.47 9.84
CA MET A 114 20.71 5.76 10.33
C MET A 114 20.61 5.75 11.84
N ASP A 115 20.91 6.89 12.46
CA ASP A 115 20.53 7.17 13.85
C ASP A 115 19.14 7.79 13.84
N VAL A 116 18.13 6.95 14.12
CA VAL A 116 16.73 7.36 14.12
C VAL A 116 16.44 8.42 15.18
N HIS A 117 17.13 8.39 16.33
CA HIS A 117 16.88 9.32 17.43
C HIS A 117 17.47 10.69 17.14
N SER A 118 18.70 10.74 16.61
CA SER A 118 19.32 11.98 16.10
C SER A 118 18.44 12.63 15.02
N SER A 119 18.06 11.84 14.01
CA SER A 119 17.22 12.32 12.92
C SER A 119 15.85 12.80 13.42
N ARG A 120 15.22 12.11 14.40
CA ARG A 120 13.96 12.55 15.01
C ARG A 120 14.11 13.87 15.78
N ASN A 121 15.22 14.07 16.48
CA ASN A 121 15.50 15.32 17.19
C ASN A 121 15.67 16.49 16.23
N ALA A 122 16.39 16.30 15.12
CA ALA A 122 16.48 17.29 14.05
C ALA A 122 15.09 17.64 13.49
N MET A 123 14.25 16.63 13.32
CA MET A 123 12.88 16.75 12.82
C MET A 123 11.96 17.54 13.77
N ASN A 124 12.03 17.27 15.07
CA ASN A 124 11.31 18.03 16.09
C ASN A 124 11.81 19.49 16.15
N ARG A 125 13.12 19.73 16.02
CA ARG A 125 13.69 21.08 15.98
C ARG A 125 13.22 21.86 14.75
N ILE A 126 13.12 21.22 13.59
CA ILE A 126 12.56 21.84 12.38
C ILE A 126 11.07 22.17 12.57
N SER A 127 10.31 21.27 13.21
CA SER A 127 8.90 21.53 13.54
C SER A 127 8.75 22.77 14.42
N GLN A 128 9.61 22.92 15.42
CA GLN A 128 9.65 24.13 16.25
C GLN A 128 9.97 25.39 15.43
N LEU A 129 11.02 25.34 14.60
CA LEU A 129 11.40 26.50 13.79
C LEU A 129 10.30 26.89 12.80
N PHE A 130 9.58 25.93 12.23
CA PHE A 130 8.44 26.20 11.36
C PHE A 130 7.29 26.87 12.09
N TYR A 131 7.00 26.44 13.31
CA TYR A 131 6.01 27.07 14.17
C TYR A 131 6.37 28.55 14.45
N GLU A 132 7.65 28.83 14.72
CA GLU A 132 8.14 30.22 14.88
C GLU A 132 8.01 31.04 13.59
N VAL A 133 8.23 30.43 12.42
CA VAL A 133 8.02 31.04 11.10
C VAL A 133 6.54 31.36 10.84
N GLU A 134 5.64 30.46 11.25
CA GLU A 134 4.19 30.62 11.15
C GLU A 134 3.71 31.80 12.02
N GLU A 135 4.14 31.87 13.29
CA GLU A 135 3.83 32.99 14.19
C GLU A 135 4.30 34.34 13.61
N PHE A 136 5.43 34.36 12.92
CA PHE A 136 5.95 35.58 12.28
C PHE A 136 5.19 35.96 11.00
N ALA A 137 4.79 34.97 10.20
CA ALA A 137 4.10 35.17 8.92
C ALA A 137 2.62 35.55 9.08
N ASP A 138 2.02 35.36 10.26
CA ASP A 138 0.66 35.79 10.59
C ASP A 138 0.48 37.30 10.75
N HIS A 139 1.52 38.09 10.48
CA HIS A 139 1.44 39.56 10.43
C HIS A 139 0.45 40.05 9.35
N SER A 140 -0.42 41.01 9.71
CA SER A 140 -1.54 41.50 8.87
C SER A 140 -1.14 42.19 7.56
N SER A 141 0.15 42.45 7.36
CA SER A 141 0.72 43.13 6.18
C SER A 141 1.10 42.18 5.03
N LEU A 142 1.06 40.87 5.23
CA LEU A 142 1.39 39.88 4.20
C LEU A 142 0.12 39.34 3.53
N SER A 143 0.04 39.44 2.20
CA SER A 143 -0.99 38.74 1.43
C SER A 143 -0.79 37.23 1.46
N ASP A 144 -1.85 36.45 1.28
CA ASP A 144 -1.80 34.98 1.33
C ASP A 144 -0.81 34.38 0.33
N VAL A 145 -0.70 34.97 -0.87
CA VAL A 145 0.27 34.57 -1.90
C VAL A 145 1.71 34.74 -1.39
N ASN A 146 2.01 35.87 -0.75
CA ASN A 146 3.33 36.16 -0.21
C ASN A 146 3.66 35.27 1.00
N LYS A 147 2.66 34.98 1.85
CA LYS A 147 2.81 34.02 2.96
C LYS A 147 3.19 32.64 2.45
N GLN A 148 2.49 32.15 1.43
CA GLN A 148 2.76 30.83 0.87
C GLN A 148 4.12 30.74 0.19
N GLU A 149 4.55 31.79 -0.52
CA GLU A 149 5.91 31.85 -1.08
C GLU A 149 6.98 31.84 0.02
N PHE A 150 6.75 32.57 1.12
CA PHE A 150 7.64 32.60 2.28
C PHE A 150 7.79 31.22 2.92
N TYR A 151 6.68 30.52 3.18
CA TYR A 151 6.69 29.15 3.70
C TYR A 151 7.43 28.18 2.80
N ASN A 152 7.20 28.24 1.49
CA ASN A 152 7.88 27.37 0.52
C ASN A 152 9.40 27.57 0.51
N LYS A 153 9.88 28.82 0.72
CA LYS A 153 11.32 29.11 0.85
C LYS A 153 11.91 28.45 2.08
N PHE A 154 11.21 28.46 3.20
CA PHE A 154 11.65 27.78 4.43
C PHE A 154 11.60 26.26 4.29
N ALA A 155 10.53 25.70 3.71
CA ALA A 155 10.45 24.26 3.40
C ALA A 155 11.64 23.78 2.59
N THR A 156 12.03 24.54 1.56
CA THR A 156 13.20 24.24 0.73
C THR A 156 14.53 24.34 1.48
N ARG A 157 14.65 25.25 2.45
CA ARG A 157 15.87 25.36 3.27
C ARG A 157 15.97 24.22 4.28
N PHE A 158 14.86 23.87 4.92
CA PHE A 158 14.82 22.79 5.91
C PHE A 158 14.96 21.41 5.27
N SER A 159 14.38 21.17 4.09
CA SER A 159 14.60 19.94 3.32
C SER A 159 16.07 19.73 3.00
N LYS A 160 16.77 20.78 2.55
CA LYS A 160 18.22 20.74 2.25
C LYS A 160 19.05 20.48 3.51
N LYS A 161 18.66 21.07 4.64
CA LYS A 161 19.32 20.80 5.92
C LYS A 161 19.16 19.33 6.32
N LEU A 162 17.92 18.81 6.32
CA LEU A 162 17.65 17.40 6.63
C LEU A 162 18.40 16.45 5.69
N PHE A 163 18.48 16.80 4.41
CA PHE A 163 19.25 16.03 3.44
C PHE A 163 20.74 15.97 3.80
N GLY A 164 21.33 17.09 4.23
CA GLY A 164 22.70 17.15 4.75
C GLY A 164 22.86 16.28 6.01
N ASP A 165 21.98 16.47 7.00
CA ASP A 165 22.00 15.73 8.27
C ASP A 165 21.95 14.21 8.03
N LEU A 166 21.09 13.74 7.11
CA LEU A 166 20.98 12.31 6.75
C LEU A 166 22.25 11.74 6.10
N ILE A 167 23.00 12.56 5.36
CA ILE A 167 24.28 12.17 4.76
C ILE A 167 25.36 12.12 5.84
N GLU A 168 25.40 13.10 6.74
CA GLU A 168 26.37 13.15 7.84
C GLU A 168 26.15 12.00 8.84
N ASP A 169 24.91 11.76 9.27
CA ASP A 169 24.54 10.64 10.17
C ASP A 169 25.01 9.29 9.61
N LYS A 170 24.91 9.10 8.28
CA LYS A 170 25.42 7.91 7.60
C LYS A 170 26.93 7.74 7.83
N TRP A 171 27.71 8.80 7.65
CA TRP A 171 29.16 8.76 7.81
C TRP A 171 29.56 8.57 9.27
N ASN A 172 28.89 9.26 10.19
CA ASN A 172 29.14 9.14 11.62
C ASN A 172 28.92 7.70 12.11
N LYS A 173 27.81 7.05 11.71
CA LYS A 173 27.53 5.66 12.09
C LYS A 173 28.54 4.67 11.50
N LYS A 174 29.04 4.91 10.28
CA LYS A 174 30.04 4.02 9.63
C LYS A 174 31.46 4.18 10.18
N LEU A 175 31.86 5.40 10.53
CA LEU A 175 33.25 5.73 10.85
C LEU A 175 33.55 5.67 12.35
N ILE A 176 32.60 6.10 13.18
CA ILE A 176 32.85 6.32 14.62
C ILE A 176 32.29 5.15 15.45
N GLY A 177 31.30 4.43 14.92
CA GLY A 177 30.43 3.57 15.73
C GLY A 177 29.59 4.45 16.67
N VAL A 178 28.32 4.15 16.85
CA VAL A 178 27.54 4.89 17.84
C VAL A 178 28.07 4.48 19.22
N SER A 179 28.72 5.40 19.94
CA SER A 179 29.35 5.13 21.23
C SER A 179 28.34 5.05 22.40
N THR A 180 27.05 5.28 22.13
CA THR A 180 25.97 5.32 23.12
C THR A 180 24.89 4.30 22.78
N SER A 181 24.59 3.39 23.71
CA SER A 181 23.49 2.43 23.57
C SER A 181 22.15 3.15 23.43
N ILE A 182 21.42 2.89 22.36
CA ILE A 182 20.12 3.50 22.05
C ILE A 182 18.99 2.62 22.61
N PRO A 183 17.90 3.18 23.17
CA PRO A 183 16.81 2.40 23.79
C PRO A 183 16.05 1.47 22.83
N THR A 184 16.36 1.49 21.53
CA THR A 184 15.75 0.68 20.48
C THR A 184 16.75 -0.29 19.84
N GLU A 185 17.95 -0.45 20.41
CA GLU A 185 18.94 -1.45 19.98
C GLU A 185 18.62 -2.84 20.55
N GLU A 186 19.01 -3.90 19.84
CA GLU A 186 18.70 -5.28 20.20
C GLU A 186 19.12 -5.63 21.64
N GLU A 187 20.22 -5.07 22.14
CA GLU A 187 20.73 -5.29 23.50
C GLU A 187 19.79 -4.73 24.59
N MET A 188 19.04 -3.68 24.27
CA MET A 188 18.11 -2.99 25.19
C MET A 188 16.67 -3.54 25.08
N LEU A 189 16.43 -4.47 24.16
CA LEU A 189 15.10 -4.98 23.84
C LEU A 189 14.88 -6.40 24.35
N SER A 190 13.69 -6.66 24.88
CA SER A 190 13.23 -8.00 25.24
C SER A 190 12.13 -8.45 24.28
N THR A 191 12.41 -9.49 23.48
CA THR A 191 11.39 -10.08 22.60
C THR A 191 10.38 -10.88 23.40
N TYR A 192 9.10 -10.54 23.27
CA TYR A 192 8.01 -11.18 24.00
C TYR A 192 7.05 -11.99 23.11
N ALA A 193 7.04 -11.74 21.80
CA ALA A 193 6.18 -12.47 20.88
C ALA A 193 6.76 -12.60 19.48
N LYS A 194 6.33 -13.64 18.76
CA LYS A 194 6.71 -13.92 17.38
C LYS A 194 5.49 -14.34 16.55
N ILE A 195 5.40 -13.83 15.34
CA ILE A 195 4.35 -14.15 14.36
C ILE A 195 4.99 -14.70 13.11
N ILE A 196 4.47 -15.80 12.57
CA ILE A 196 4.87 -16.35 11.28
C ILE A 196 3.65 -16.35 10.37
N SER A 197 3.77 -15.75 9.18
CA SER A 197 2.66 -15.63 8.22
C SER A 197 3.13 -15.86 6.79
N ASN A 198 2.22 -16.28 5.93
CA ASN A 198 2.42 -16.27 4.47
C ASN A 198 2.12 -14.87 3.92
N VAL A 199 2.77 -14.50 2.81
CA VAL A 199 2.68 -13.19 2.15
C VAL A 199 2.19 -13.37 0.73
N GLU A 200 1.21 -12.57 0.32
CA GLU A 200 0.70 -12.50 -1.05
C GLU A 200 0.67 -11.04 -1.54
N ILE A 201 1.05 -10.83 -2.80
CA ILE A 201 1.19 -9.50 -3.39
C ILE A 201 0.23 -9.36 -4.57
N PHE A 202 -0.60 -8.31 -4.55
CA PHE A 202 -1.60 -8.01 -5.57
C PHE A 202 -1.13 -6.85 -6.46
N TRP A 203 -0.41 -7.19 -7.52
CA TRP A 203 0.16 -6.32 -8.54
C TRP A 203 -0.86 -5.58 -9.41
N HIS A 204 -2.03 -6.18 -9.61
CA HIS A 204 -3.09 -5.56 -10.41
C HIS A 204 -3.80 -4.42 -9.69
N LYS A 205 -3.63 -4.30 -8.36
CA LYS A 205 -4.17 -3.21 -7.57
C LYS A 205 -3.23 -2.00 -7.59
N LYS A 206 -3.81 -0.80 -7.53
CA LYS A 206 -3.06 0.46 -7.50
C LYS A 206 -3.59 1.32 -6.34
N PRO A 207 -2.78 1.60 -5.29
CA PRO A 207 -1.42 1.08 -5.07
C PRO A 207 -1.39 -0.45 -4.89
N ILE A 208 -0.22 -1.06 -5.04
CA ILE A 208 -0.02 -2.50 -4.84
C ILE A 208 -0.43 -2.85 -3.40
N GLU A 209 -1.15 -3.95 -3.21
CA GLU A 209 -1.53 -4.44 -1.88
C GLU A 209 -0.70 -5.66 -1.49
N ILE A 210 -0.33 -5.77 -0.22
CA ILE A 210 0.38 -6.93 0.35
C ILE A 210 -0.45 -7.45 1.51
N ASN A 211 -0.91 -8.69 1.41
CA ASN A 211 -1.75 -9.32 2.44
C ASN A 211 -1.02 -10.47 3.13
N LEU A 212 -1.38 -10.68 4.40
CA LEU A 212 -0.91 -11.79 5.21
C LEU A 212 -2.00 -12.84 5.39
N PHE A 213 -1.59 -14.11 5.32
CA PHE A 213 -2.47 -15.26 5.53
C PHE A 213 -1.83 -16.29 6.45
N ASN A 214 -2.67 -17.12 7.08
CA ASN A 214 -2.27 -18.22 7.96
C ASN A 214 -1.28 -17.80 9.08
N SER A 215 -1.50 -16.63 9.69
CA SER A 215 -0.68 -16.15 10.80
C SER A 215 -0.69 -17.13 11.97
N LYS A 216 0.50 -17.50 12.45
CA LYS A 216 0.73 -18.27 13.67
C LYS A 216 1.48 -17.42 14.67
N PHE A 217 0.85 -17.14 15.80
CA PHE A 217 1.48 -16.43 16.91
C PHE A 217 2.09 -17.40 17.89
N SER A 218 3.20 -16.98 18.48
CA SER A 218 3.91 -17.70 19.52
C SER A 218 4.39 -16.71 20.57
N LYS A 219 3.92 -16.89 21.81
CA LYS A 219 4.43 -16.15 22.97
C LYS A 219 5.84 -16.66 23.28
N VAL A 220 6.77 -15.73 23.46
CA VAL A 220 8.11 -16.05 23.95
C VAL A 220 8.08 -15.95 25.47
N ARG A 221 8.77 -16.88 26.16
CA ARG A 221 8.87 -16.81 27.61
C ARG A 221 9.56 -15.50 27.99
N LEU A 222 8.81 -14.66 28.71
CA LEU A 222 9.31 -13.40 29.23
C LEU A 222 10.36 -13.65 30.32
N PRO A 223 11.38 -12.78 30.46
CA PRO A 223 12.38 -12.87 31.53
C PRO A 223 11.88 -12.27 32.86
N PHE A 224 10.56 -12.17 33.06
CA PHE A 224 9.94 -11.49 34.20
C PHE A 224 9.41 -12.49 35.23
N ASP A 225 9.42 -12.11 36.51
CA ASP A 225 8.66 -12.78 37.56
C ASP A 225 7.14 -12.50 37.43
N ASP A 226 6.28 -13.20 38.20
CA ASP A 226 4.82 -13.12 38.01
C ASP A 226 4.24 -11.70 38.17
N ASN A 227 4.78 -10.90 39.09
CA ASN A 227 4.33 -9.53 39.33
C ASN A 227 4.78 -8.61 38.20
N GLN A 228 6.03 -8.74 37.75
CA GLN A 228 6.58 -7.96 36.65
C GLN A 228 5.94 -8.35 35.31
N ALA A 229 5.63 -9.63 35.12
CA ALA A 229 4.90 -10.11 33.94
C ALA A 229 3.51 -9.45 33.87
N PHE A 230 2.82 -9.28 35.00
CA PHE A 230 1.56 -8.55 35.05
C PHE A 230 1.71 -7.06 34.72
N LYS A 231 2.76 -6.40 35.23
CA LYS A 231 3.06 -4.99 34.88
C LYS A 231 3.35 -4.81 33.40
N HIS A 232 4.17 -5.69 32.83
CA HIS A 232 4.49 -5.70 31.40
C HIS A 232 3.23 -5.86 30.54
N LEU A 233 2.34 -6.78 30.93
CA LEU A 233 1.10 -7.10 30.22
C LEU A 233 0.16 -5.89 30.09
N LYS A 234 0.20 -4.93 31.02
CA LYS A 234 -0.56 -3.67 30.92
C LYS A 234 -0.17 -2.82 29.71
N PHE A 235 1.06 -2.99 29.20
CA PHE A 235 1.63 -2.18 28.11
C PHE A 235 1.95 -2.99 26.85
N ALA A 236 1.99 -4.32 26.92
CA ALA A 236 2.29 -5.21 25.80
C ALA A 236 1.21 -5.18 24.69
N ILE A 237 1.64 -5.42 23.44
CA ILE A 237 0.74 -5.52 22.28
C ILE A 237 0.21 -6.95 22.16
N SER A 238 -1.11 -7.12 22.14
CA SER A 238 -1.76 -8.42 21.95
C SER A 238 -1.61 -8.97 20.52
N GLU A 239 -1.76 -10.28 20.33
CA GLU A 239 -1.65 -10.93 19.02
C GLU A 239 -2.53 -10.27 17.93
N PRO A 240 -3.86 -10.09 18.12
CA PRO A 240 -4.70 -9.58 17.05
C PRO A 240 -4.39 -8.12 16.72
N SER A 241 -3.98 -7.35 17.74
CA SER A 241 -3.52 -5.99 17.55
C SER A 241 -2.24 -5.96 16.73
N ALA A 242 -1.27 -6.83 17.04
CA ALA A 242 -0.04 -6.96 16.27
C ALA A 242 -0.33 -7.36 14.81
N ASN A 243 -1.14 -8.39 14.58
CA ASN A 243 -1.55 -8.81 13.24
C ASN A 243 -2.22 -7.67 12.44
N PHE A 244 -3.09 -6.88 13.10
CA PHE A 244 -3.74 -5.73 12.47
C PHE A 244 -2.74 -4.61 12.14
N ILE A 245 -1.87 -4.26 13.08
CA ILE A 245 -0.83 -3.22 12.90
C ILE A 245 0.11 -3.60 11.77
N ILE A 246 0.56 -4.85 11.72
CA ILE A 246 1.41 -5.38 10.65
C ILE A 246 0.73 -5.23 9.28
N GLY A 247 -0.51 -5.68 9.14
CA GLY A 247 -1.26 -5.56 7.89
C GLY A 247 -1.44 -4.10 7.45
N LYS A 248 -1.68 -3.18 8.40
CA LYS A 248 -1.75 -1.75 8.10
C LYS A 248 -0.39 -1.13 7.78
N THR A 249 0.70 -1.62 8.36
CA THR A 249 2.08 -1.19 8.06
C THR A 249 2.45 -1.52 6.61
N LEU A 250 2.08 -2.71 6.13
CA LEU A 250 2.29 -3.13 4.74
C LEU A 250 1.60 -2.18 3.75
N ASN A 251 0.31 -1.90 3.98
CA ASN A 251 -0.45 -0.98 3.14
C ASN A 251 0.08 0.46 3.20
N LEU A 252 0.50 0.91 4.39
CA LEU A 252 1.15 2.22 4.53
C LEU A 252 2.43 2.28 3.69
N GLY A 253 3.26 1.23 3.73
CA GLY A 253 4.49 1.13 2.94
C GLY A 253 4.23 1.30 1.45
N THR A 254 3.25 0.58 0.90
CA THR A 254 2.94 0.65 -0.54
C THR A 254 2.33 2.00 -0.93
N SER A 255 1.50 2.60 -0.08
CA SER A 255 0.98 3.97 -0.27
C SER A 255 2.11 5.00 -0.27
N LEU A 256 2.98 5.00 0.74
CA LEU A 256 4.11 5.93 0.86
C LEU A 256 5.09 5.78 -0.30
N PHE A 257 5.37 4.55 -0.70
CA PHE A 257 6.26 4.29 -1.82
C PHE A 257 5.68 4.78 -3.15
N ASN A 258 4.37 4.62 -3.38
CA ASN A 258 3.73 5.20 -4.56
C ASN A 258 3.87 6.74 -4.58
N LEU A 259 3.76 7.40 -3.43
CA LEU A 259 3.99 8.86 -3.30
C LEU A 259 5.46 9.22 -3.58
N ALA A 260 6.40 8.49 -2.99
CA ALA A 260 7.83 8.66 -3.28
C ALA A 260 8.15 8.50 -4.77
N ASN A 261 7.47 7.57 -5.43
CA ASN A 261 7.65 7.30 -6.85
C ASN A 261 7.01 8.39 -7.74
N ILE A 262 5.89 8.99 -7.32
CA ILE A 262 5.33 10.21 -7.95
C ILE A 262 6.36 11.35 -7.85
N GLY A 263 7.05 11.47 -6.71
CA GLY A 263 8.17 12.40 -6.50
C GLY A 263 9.32 12.29 -7.50
N THR A 264 9.43 11.18 -8.24
CA THR A 264 10.48 10.99 -9.26
C THR A 264 10.09 11.40 -10.68
N LEU A 265 8.83 11.78 -10.90
CA LEU A 265 8.36 12.16 -12.23
C LEU A 265 9.05 13.45 -12.67
N ASP A 266 9.53 13.45 -13.92
CA ASP A 266 9.95 14.66 -14.62
C ASP A 266 8.74 15.15 -15.44
N GLU A 267 8.15 16.28 -15.02
CA GLU A 267 6.97 16.84 -15.69
C GLU A 267 7.24 17.25 -17.13
N PHE A 268 8.46 17.65 -17.47
CA PHE A 268 8.82 17.98 -18.85
C PHE A 268 8.88 16.72 -19.70
N GLN A 269 9.40 15.62 -19.14
CA GLN A 269 9.36 14.32 -19.79
C GLN A 269 7.92 13.84 -20.01
N ASP A 270 7.06 13.99 -19.00
CA ASP A 270 5.63 13.67 -19.07
C ASP A 270 4.91 14.48 -20.16
N ASN A 271 5.20 15.79 -20.25
CA ASN A 271 4.66 16.68 -21.28
C ASN A 271 5.13 16.33 -22.70
N ILE A 272 6.41 15.96 -22.87
CA ILE A 272 6.93 15.46 -24.16
C ILE A 272 6.18 14.19 -24.57
N ILE A 273 5.95 13.25 -23.65
CA ILE A 273 5.23 12.02 -23.96
C ILE A 273 3.77 12.32 -24.34
N LYS A 274 3.08 13.20 -23.61
CA LYS A 274 1.73 13.65 -23.96
C LYS A 274 1.68 14.25 -25.37
N PHE A 275 2.64 15.12 -25.69
CA PHE A 275 2.78 15.71 -27.01
C PHE A 275 2.93 14.63 -28.10
N LEU A 276 3.86 13.69 -27.91
CA LEU A 276 4.08 12.58 -28.86
C LEU A 276 2.80 11.75 -29.05
N LEU A 277 2.11 11.39 -27.97
CA LEU A 277 0.87 10.61 -28.01
C LEU A 277 -0.29 11.36 -28.67
N ALA A 278 -0.40 12.67 -28.45
CA ALA A 278 -1.37 13.51 -29.13
C ALA A 278 -1.13 13.51 -30.65
N ARG A 279 0.13 13.56 -31.08
CA ARG A 279 0.50 13.49 -32.50
C ARG A 279 0.17 12.14 -33.12
N PHE A 280 0.52 11.03 -32.47
CA PHE A 280 0.10 9.69 -32.92
C PHE A 280 -1.42 9.62 -33.07
N SER A 281 -2.16 10.12 -32.09
CA SER A 281 -3.62 10.12 -32.14
C SER A 281 -4.17 10.96 -33.30
N LYS A 282 -3.57 12.11 -33.62
CA LYS A 282 -3.93 12.95 -34.78
C LYS A 282 -3.73 12.18 -36.10
N GLU A 283 -2.57 11.54 -36.29
CA GLU A 283 -2.26 10.75 -37.50
C GLU A 283 -3.23 9.57 -37.71
N TYR A 284 -3.61 8.90 -36.62
CA TYR A 284 -4.47 7.72 -36.69
C TYR A 284 -5.96 8.01 -36.75
N LYS A 285 -6.42 9.21 -36.38
CA LYS A 285 -7.85 9.59 -36.40
C LYS A 285 -8.49 9.49 -37.79
N ALA A 286 -7.70 9.62 -38.86
CA ALA A 286 -8.19 9.54 -40.23
C ALA A 286 -8.37 8.09 -40.73
N SER A 287 -7.74 7.11 -40.08
CA SER A 287 -7.82 5.71 -40.50
C SER A 287 -9.15 5.08 -40.11
N ARG A 288 -9.85 4.50 -41.09
CA ARG A 288 -11.09 3.74 -40.89
C ARG A 288 -10.91 2.23 -41.05
N GLU A 289 -9.71 1.77 -41.38
CA GLU A 289 -9.42 0.36 -41.61
C GLU A 289 -9.12 -0.37 -40.30
N LEU A 290 -9.66 -1.58 -40.15
CA LEU A 290 -9.37 -2.47 -39.04
C LEU A 290 -8.06 -3.22 -39.31
N ILE A 291 -7.08 -3.03 -38.43
CA ILE A 291 -5.73 -3.57 -38.57
C ILE A 291 -5.36 -4.48 -37.41
N THR A 292 -4.38 -5.37 -37.63
CA THR A 292 -3.84 -6.25 -36.57
C THR A 292 -2.86 -5.52 -35.66
N GLY A 293 -2.62 -6.04 -34.46
CA GLY A 293 -1.64 -5.46 -33.53
C GLY A 293 -0.22 -5.36 -34.11
N GLU A 294 0.22 -6.36 -34.88
CA GLU A 294 1.51 -6.35 -35.57
C GLU A 294 1.59 -5.23 -36.62
N PHE A 295 0.54 -5.06 -37.42
CA PHE A 295 0.47 -3.98 -38.41
C PHE A 295 0.42 -2.61 -37.74
N PHE A 296 -0.30 -2.49 -36.62
CA PHE A 296 -0.33 -1.28 -35.80
C PHE A 296 1.06 -0.91 -35.30
N ILE A 297 1.79 -1.84 -34.68
CA ILE A 297 3.16 -1.60 -34.17
C ILE A 297 4.09 -1.16 -35.30
N ASN A 298 4.04 -1.83 -36.45
CA ASN A 298 4.86 -1.46 -37.60
C ASN A 298 4.53 -0.06 -38.12
N THR A 299 3.25 0.30 -38.18
CA THR A 299 2.81 1.64 -38.59
C THR A 299 3.21 2.68 -37.54
N PHE A 300 3.11 2.35 -36.26
CA PHE A 300 3.52 3.19 -35.14
C PHE A 300 5.02 3.50 -35.20
N TYR A 301 5.85 2.50 -35.51
CA TYR A 301 7.28 2.70 -35.71
C TYR A 301 7.61 3.56 -36.92
N LYS A 302 6.87 3.44 -38.03
CA LYS A 302 7.03 4.35 -39.18
C LYS A 302 6.74 5.80 -38.80
N VAL A 303 5.64 6.07 -38.09
CA VAL A 303 5.29 7.42 -37.62
C VAL A 303 6.34 7.92 -36.63
N LEU A 304 6.79 7.08 -35.70
CA LEU A 304 7.83 7.42 -34.73
C LEU A 304 9.16 7.80 -35.41
N LEU A 305 9.55 7.10 -36.47
CA LEU A 305 10.76 7.43 -37.26
C LEU A 305 10.63 8.78 -37.98
N THR A 306 9.44 9.10 -38.50
CA THR A 306 9.17 10.41 -39.10
C THR A 306 9.29 11.53 -38.06
N LEU A 307 8.68 11.33 -36.89
CA LEU A 307 8.77 12.28 -35.77
C LEU A 307 10.19 12.43 -35.24
N GLU A 308 10.96 11.35 -35.18
CA GLU A 308 12.37 11.38 -34.79
C GLU A 308 13.21 12.23 -35.76
N ARG A 309 13.00 12.09 -37.07
CA ARG A 309 13.67 12.94 -38.08
C ARG A 309 13.33 14.41 -37.89
N TYR A 310 12.06 14.70 -37.69
CA TYR A 310 11.55 16.04 -37.44
C TYR A 310 12.16 16.65 -36.16
N LEU A 311 12.19 15.88 -35.06
CA LEU A 311 12.79 16.30 -33.80
C LEU A 311 14.31 16.49 -33.91
N ASN A 312 14.99 15.69 -34.71
CA ASN A 312 16.42 15.87 -34.95
C ASN A 312 16.71 17.20 -35.65
N LYS A 313 15.90 17.60 -36.65
CA LYS A 313 16.01 18.93 -37.26
C LYS A 313 15.74 20.06 -36.26
N TYR A 314 14.71 19.90 -35.42
CA TYR A 314 14.45 20.84 -34.33
C TYR A 314 15.69 21.03 -33.42
N LEU A 315 16.36 19.93 -33.07
CA LEU A 315 17.58 19.96 -32.27
C LEU A 315 18.76 20.58 -33.01
N GLU A 316 18.87 20.39 -34.33
CA GLU A 316 19.87 21.06 -35.16
C GLU A 316 19.67 22.58 -35.17
N PHE A 317 18.44 23.06 -35.41
CA PHE A 317 18.13 24.49 -35.35
C PHE A 317 18.35 25.07 -33.95
N SER A 318 17.99 24.32 -32.91
CA SER A 318 18.25 24.72 -31.52
C SER A 318 19.75 24.88 -31.25
N LYS A 319 20.60 24.00 -31.79
CA LYS A 319 22.06 24.13 -31.70
C LYS A 319 22.60 25.29 -32.50
N SER A 320 22.06 25.55 -33.69
CA SER A 320 22.43 26.73 -34.49
C SER A 320 22.10 28.03 -33.76
N PHE A 321 20.97 28.11 -33.06
CA PHE A 321 20.63 29.25 -32.22
C PHE A 321 21.69 29.50 -31.13
N LEU A 322 22.26 28.45 -30.52
CA LEU A 322 23.33 28.59 -29.53
C LEU A 322 24.59 29.30 -30.06
N THR A 323 24.76 29.38 -31.38
CA THR A 323 25.90 30.00 -32.04
C THR A 323 25.65 31.45 -32.51
N THR A 324 24.44 31.99 -32.33
CA THR A 324 24.09 33.36 -32.80
C THR A 324 24.75 34.47 -31.99
N GLY A 325 25.18 34.17 -30.76
CA GLY A 325 25.84 35.15 -29.88
C GLY A 325 24.90 36.19 -29.27
N GLU A 326 23.58 35.98 -29.35
CA GLU A 326 22.59 36.86 -28.73
C GLU A 326 22.80 37.00 -27.21
N LYS A 327 22.41 38.17 -26.70
CA LYS A 327 22.51 38.54 -25.28
C LYS A 327 21.24 39.23 -24.84
N GLY A 328 20.89 39.05 -23.58
CA GLY A 328 19.72 39.67 -22.96
C GLY A 328 19.27 38.90 -21.74
N ASP A 329 18.13 39.29 -21.20
CA ASP A 329 17.50 38.57 -20.11
C ASP A 329 16.90 37.25 -20.60
N LEU A 330 16.67 36.31 -19.69
CA LEU A 330 16.17 34.98 -20.03
C LEU A 330 14.87 35.04 -20.85
N SER A 331 13.97 35.95 -20.51
CA SER A 331 12.72 36.17 -21.24
C SER A 331 12.97 36.61 -22.68
N GLU A 332 13.87 37.56 -22.90
CA GLU A 332 14.24 38.05 -24.24
C GLU A 332 14.90 36.95 -25.06
N LEU A 333 15.84 36.21 -24.47
CA LEU A 333 16.52 35.10 -25.15
C LEU A 333 15.54 33.97 -25.51
N THR A 334 14.56 33.66 -24.65
CA THR A 334 13.55 32.64 -24.97
C THR A 334 12.56 33.09 -26.04
N GLU A 335 12.24 34.38 -26.10
CA GLU A 335 11.39 34.93 -27.16
C GLU A 335 12.13 34.94 -28.50
N ASN A 336 13.39 35.39 -28.51
CA ASN A 336 14.24 35.33 -29.70
C ASN A 336 14.46 33.89 -30.16
N PHE A 337 14.61 32.95 -29.23
CA PHE A 337 14.66 31.52 -29.55
C PHE A 337 13.38 31.05 -30.23
N LYS A 338 12.21 31.40 -29.69
CA LYS A 338 10.89 31.09 -30.30
C LYS A 338 10.84 31.66 -31.71
N LEU A 339 11.16 32.93 -31.88
CA LEU A 339 11.15 33.62 -33.18
C LEU A 339 12.15 33.02 -34.18
N TYR A 340 13.36 32.66 -33.72
CA TYR A 340 14.38 32.02 -34.54
C TYR A 340 13.91 30.66 -35.04
N LEU A 341 13.36 29.83 -34.13
CA LEU A 341 12.78 28.54 -34.48
C LEU A 341 11.58 28.67 -35.41
N LEU A 342 10.67 29.62 -35.19
CA LEU A 342 9.52 29.82 -36.06
C LEU A 342 9.95 30.33 -37.44
N LYS A 343 10.95 31.22 -37.53
CA LYS A 343 11.49 31.68 -38.82
C LYS A 343 12.16 30.57 -39.63
N GLN A 344 12.87 29.66 -38.98
CA GLN A 344 13.55 28.52 -39.62
C GLN A 344 12.61 27.32 -39.83
N GLY A 345 11.65 27.11 -38.93
CA GLY A 345 10.86 25.88 -38.77
C GLY A 345 9.39 25.96 -39.21
N ASN A 346 8.77 27.15 -39.32
CA ASN A 346 7.37 27.26 -39.82
C ASN A 346 7.21 26.78 -41.27
N LEU A 347 8.31 26.63 -42.02
CA LEU A 347 8.30 26.05 -43.36
C LEU A 347 8.21 24.51 -43.36
N GLU A 348 8.35 23.84 -42.20
CA GLU A 348 8.43 22.37 -42.13
C GLU A 348 7.29 21.67 -41.38
N SER A 349 6.78 22.17 -40.24
CA SER A 349 5.61 21.60 -39.54
C SER A 349 5.11 22.49 -38.38
N GLU A 350 3.79 22.49 -38.15
CA GLU A 350 3.11 23.16 -37.02
C GLU A 350 3.57 22.64 -35.64
N ASP A 351 4.16 21.45 -35.58
CA ASP A 351 4.61 20.82 -34.34
C ASP A 351 5.79 21.59 -33.68
N PHE A 352 6.47 22.48 -34.42
CA PHE A 352 7.65 23.24 -33.93
C PHE A 352 7.28 24.18 -32.79
N GLU A 353 6.09 24.77 -32.87
CA GLU A 353 5.62 25.71 -31.86
C GLU A 353 5.31 24.98 -30.54
N GLU A 354 4.56 23.88 -30.59
CA GLU A 354 4.18 23.11 -29.40
C GLU A 354 5.43 22.60 -28.63
N ILE A 355 6.45 22.11 -29.34
CA ILE A 355 7.71 21.66 -28.70
C ILE A 355 8.53 22.85 -28.20
N ALA A 356 8.57 23.96 -28.94
CA ALA A 356 9.26 25.16 -28.50
C ALA A 356 8.67 25.69 -27.18
N GLU A 357 7.35 25.64 -26.99
CA GLU A 357 6.72 26.03 -25.73
C GLU A 357 7.09 25.11 -24.56
N ILE A 358 7.23 23.81 -24.80
CA ILE A 358 7.72 22.87 -23.79
C ILE A 358 9.19 23.19 -23.45
N ALA A 359 10.01 23.45 -24.46
CA ALA A 359 11.43 23.78 -24.30
C ALA A 359 11.64 25.11 -23.56
N ILE A 360 10.86 26.15 -23.89
CA ILE A 360 10.92 27.47 -23.24
C ILE A 360 10.57 27.34 -21.76
N ARG A 361 9.49 26.63 -21.43
CA ARG A 361 9.13 26.35 -20.03
C ARG A 361 10.24 25.58 -19.31
N PHE A 362 10.87 24.62 -19.99
CA PHE A 362 12.00 23.87 -19.44
C PHE A 362 13.21 24.77 -19.17
N ILE A 363 13.53 25.70 -20.09
CA ILE A 363 14.63 26.65 -19.96
C ILE A 363 14.40 27.59 -18.78
N HIS A 364 13.21 28.19 -18.69
CA HIS A 364 12.82 29.07 -17.57
C HIS A 364 12.94 28.38 -16.21
N HIS A 365 12.61 27.09 -16.15
CA HIS A 365 12.71 26.31 -14.93
C HIS A 365 14.15 25.91 -14.58
N SER A 366 15.01 25.71 -15.58
CA SER A 366 16.36 25.13 -15.38
C SER A 366 17.48 26.15 -15.27
N ALA A 367 17.31 27.35 -15.83
CA ALA A 367 18.33 28.38 -15.84
C ALA A 367 18.55 28.95 -14.43
N ILE A 368 19.82 29.03 -14.02
CA ILE A 368 20.22 29.53 -12.68
C ILE A 368 20.32 31.07 -12.69
N ALA A 369 20.94 31.64 -13.74
CA ALA A 369 20.98 33.08 -13.97
C ALA A 369 19.81 33.50 -14.87
N LYS A 370 19.28 34.70 -14.64
CA LYS A 370 18.09 35.22 -15.34
C LYS A 370 18.35 36.52 -16.10
N GLU A 371 19.44 37.21 -15.78
CA GLU A 371 19.80 38.53 -16.30
C GLU A 371 21.20 38.45 -16.94
N ASP A 372 21.47 39.33 -17.91
CA ASP A 372 22.77 39.47 -18.59
C ASP A 372 23.37 38.18 -19.18
N LEU A 373 22.50 37.31 -19.72
CA LEU A 373 22.90 36.03 -20.26
C LEU A 373 23.43 36.15 -21.69
N ARG A 374 24.38 35.28 -22.05
CA ARG A 374 24.65 34.95 -23.45
C ARG A 374 23.96 33.64 -23.79
N VAL A 375 23.38 33.51 -24.98
CA VAL A 375 22.68 32.27 -25.38
C VAL A 375 23.56 31.01 -25.22
N LEU A 376 24.87 31.10 -25.46
CA LEU A 376 25.81 29.98 -25.29
C LEU A 376 25.80 29.41 -23.84
N GLU A 377 25.50 30.24 -22.85
CA GLU A 377 25.41 29.83 -21.44
C GLU A 377 24.21 28.90 -21.18
N LEU A 378 23.21 28.92 -22.06
CA LEU A 378 22.06 27.99 -22.04
C LEU A 378 22.39 26.62 -22.67
N SER A 379 23.58 26.42 -23.24
CA SER A 379 23.95 25.18 -23.95
C SER A 379 23.75 23.90 -23.14
N SER A 380 24.05 23.93 -21.83
CA SER A 380 23.85 22.79 -20.93
C SER A 380 22.36 22.44 -20.77
N VAL A 381 21.51 23.46 -20.62
CA VAL A 381 20.04 23.35 -20.52
C VAL A 381 19.47 22.75 -21.81
N PHE A 382 19.89 23.27 -22.97
CA PHE A 382 19.49 22.75 -24.27
C PHE A 382 19.92 21.29 -24.50
N ASN A 383 21.16 20.94 -24.14
CA ASN A 383 21.66 19.57 -24.26
C ASN A 383 20.87 18.61 -23.37
N TYR A 384 20.51 19.02 -22.15
CA TYR A 384 19.68 18.19 -21.27
C TYR A 384 18.27 17.99 -21.84
N PHE A 385 17.66 19.06 -22.38
CA PHE A 385 16.37 18.95 -23.05
C PHE A 385 16.42 18.00 -24.27
N SER A 386 17.52 18.04 -25.04
CA SER A 386 17.75 17.11 -26.15
C SER A 386 17.80 15.65 -25.71
N GLU A 387 18.49 15.36 -24.60
CA GLU A 387 18.54 14.00 -24.04
C GLU A 387 17.18 13.56 -23.48
N LEU A 388 16.40 14.46 -22.87
CA LEU A 388 15.03 14.19 -22.45
C LEU A 388 14.14 13.79 -23.63
N LEU A 389 14.20 14.53 -24.74
CA LEU A 389 13.46 14.22 -25.97
C LEU A 389 13.80 12.83 -26.51
N LYS A 390 15.10 12.51 -26.66
CA LYS A 390 15.56 11.20 -27.12
C LYS A 390 15.12 10.08 -26.18
N LYS A 391 15.23 10.30 -24.86
CA LYS A 391 14.80 9.33 -23.85
C LYS A 391 13.30 9.06 -23.95
N SER A 392 12.47 10.09 -24.13
CA SER A 392 11.02 9.96 -24.30
C SER A 392 10.64 9.16 -25.55
N LEU A 393 11.31 9.40 -26.69
CA LEU A 393 11.14 8.58 -27.90
C LEU A 393 11.51 7.11 -27.66
N GLY A 394 12.63 6.87 -26.97
CA GLY A 394 13.09 5.52 -26.60
C GLY A 394 12.11 4.79 -25.68
N ILE A 395 11.52 5.48 -24.71
CA ILE A 395 10.47 4.94 -23.84
C ILE A 395 9.30 4.47 -24.69
N ILE A 396 8.74 5.35 -25.52
CA ILE A 396 7.58 5.03 -26.37
C ILE A 396 7.89 3.85 -27.32
N ARG A 397 9.08 3.82 -27.91
CA ARG A 397 9.51 2.73 -28.80
C ARG A 397 9.48 1.37 -28.11
N ASN A 398 9.97 1.33 -26.87
CA ASN A 398 10.14 0.10 -26.11
C ASN A 398 8.85 -0.34 -25.40
N SER A 399 8.02 0.61 -24.95
CA SER A 399 6.82 0.31 -24.17
C SER A 399 5.63 -0.13 -25.01
N ILE A 400 5.55 0.24 -26.29
CA ILE A 400 4.36 -0.06 -27.12
C ILE A 400 4.09 -1.57 -27.29
N PRO A 401 5.08 -2.46 -27.57
CA PRO A 401 4.81 -3.89 -27.72
C PRO A 401 4.43 -4.55 -26.39
N HIS A 402 5.01 -4.06 -25.29
CA HIS A 402 4.70 -4.52 -23.93
C HIS A 402 3.26 -4.17 -23.56
N TYR A 403 2.86 -2.92 -23.84
CA TYR A 403 1.50 -2.44 -23.60
C TYR A 403 0.48 -3.24 -24.40
N ILE A 404 0.69 -3.43 -25.71
CA ILE A 404 -0.26 -4.16 -26.56
C ILE A 404 -0.38 -5.61 -26.12
N SER A 405 0.72 -6.26 -25.73
CA SER A 405 0.69 -7.62 -25.17
C SER A 405 -0.16 -7.69 -23.91
N ARG A 406 0.10 -6.78 -22.96
CA ARG A 406 -0.67 -6.69 -21.71
C ARG A 406 -2.15 -6.40 -21.97
N ARG A 407 -2.45 -5.46 -22.88
CA ARG A 407 -3.81 -5.11 -23.30
C ARG A 407 -4.53 -6.34 -23.86
N ARG A 408 -3.91 -7.06 -24.80
CA ARG A 408 -4.50 -8.24 -25.43
C ARG A 408 -4.78 -9.35 -24.42
N LEU A 409 -3.84 -9.64 -23.52
CA LEU A 409 -4.05 -10.60 -22.43
C LEU A 409 -5.23 -10.20 -21.52
N LYS A 410 -5.36 -8.91 -21.18
CA LYS A 410 -6.50 -8.42 -20.39
C LYS A 410 -7.83 -8.55 -21.15
N ILE A 411 -7.84 -8.35 -22.46
CA ILE A 411 -9.04 -8.53 -23.29
C ILE A 411 -9.45 -10.00 -23.32
N LEU A 412 -8.51 -10.91 -23.61
CA LEU A 412 -8.78 -12.35 -23.59
C LEU A 412 -9.31 -12.80 -22.22
N THR A 413 -8.69 -12.29 -21.15
CA THR A 413 -9.16 -12.51 -19.77
C THR A 413 -10.59 -12.01 -19.59
N LYS A 414 -10.88 -10.79 -20.03
CA LYS A 414 -12.22 -10.20 -19.93
C LYS A 414 -13.25 -11.01 -20.72
N GLU A 415 -12.96 -11.39 -21.95
CA GLU A 415 -13.84 -12.19 -22.80
C GLU A 415 -14.15 -13.55 -22.17
N LEU A 416 -13.12 -14.27 -21.72
CA LEU A 416 -13.26 -15.54 -21.00
C LEU A 416 -14.19 -15.40 -19.79
N PHE A 417 -13.93 -14.40 -18.95
CA PHE A 417 -14.68 -14.23 -17.70
C PHE A 417 -16.07 -13.63 -17.89
N ASP A 418 -16.28 -12.73 -18.85
CA ASP A 418 -17.60 -12.20 -19.19
C ASP A 418 -18.50 -13.34 -19.72
N ASN A 419 -17.97 -14.22 -20.58
CA ASN A 419 -18.69 -15.40 -21.06
C ASN A 419 -19.02 -16.37 -19.93
N LEU A 420 -18.05 -16.64 -19.04
CA LEU A 420 -18.28 -17.48 -17.86
C LEU A 420 -19.37 -16.88 -16.96
N ILE A 421 -19.30 -15.58 -16.66
CA ILE A 421 -20.30 -14.89 -15.85
C ILE A 421 -21.69 -14.98 -16.51
N GLU A 422 -21.80 -14.81 -17.82
CA GLU A 422 -23.06 -15.00 -18.54
C GLU A 422 -23.56 -16.45 -18.49
N LYS A 423 -22.68 -17.45 -18.63
CA LYS A 423 -23.04 -18.87 -18.45
C LYS A 423 -23.57 -19.11 -17.04
N PHE A 424 -22.87 -18.65 -16.01
CA PHE A 424 -23.31 -18.78 -14.62
C PHE A 424 -24.57 -17.96 -14.30
N LYS A 425 -24.83 -16.84 -14.99
CA LYS A 425 -26.09 -16.09 -14.84
C LYS A 425 -27.32 -16.87 -15.30
N ARG A 426 -27.14 -17.80 -16.26
CA ARG A 426 -28.18 -18.71 -16.78
C ARG A 426 -28.38 -19.96 -15.91
N GLU A 427 -27.37 -20.31 -15.10
CA GLU A 427 -27.48 -21.41 -14.14
C GLU A 427 -28.55 -21.12 -13.09
N GLN A 428 -29.10 -22.20 -12.54
CA GLN A 428 -30.03 -22.08 -11.42
C GLN A 428 -29.30 -21.56 -10.17
N LYS A 429 -30.09 -20.85 -9.36
CA LYS A 429 -29.74 -20.48 -8.00
C LYS A 429 -29.55 -21.77 -7.19
N PRO A 430 -28.37 -22.09 -6.62
CA PRO A 430 -27.34 -21.15 -6.15
C PRO A 430 -26.01 -21.17 -6.93
N ALA A 431 -25.84 -22.07 -7.89
CA ALA A 431 -24.62 -22.20 -8.71
C ALA A 431 -24.24 -20.87 -9.37
N LYS A 432 -25.24 -20.08 -9.76
CA LYS A 432 -25.08 -18.70 -10.22
C LYS A 432 -24.26 -17.80 -9.28
N ILE A 433 -24.58 -17.80 -7.99
CA ILE A 433 -23.98 -16.87 -7.01
C ILE A 433 -22.57 -17.33 -6.64
N LEU A 434 -22.41 -18.59 -6.25
CA LEU A 434 -21.10 -19.15 -5.89
C LEU A 434 -20.15 -19.20 -7.07
N GLY A 435 -20.65 -19.58 -8.25
CA GLY A 435 -19.84 -19.64 -9.47
C GLY A 435 -19.29 -18.27 -9.85
N SER A 436 -20.14 -17.24 -9.81
CA SER A 436 -19.71 -15.85 -10.06
C SER A 436 -18.63 -15.40 -9.06
N LYS A 437 -18.78 -15.73 -7.76
CA LYS A 437 -17.78 -15.37 -6.73
C LYS A 437 -16.44 -16.06 -6.95
N LEU A 438 -16.45 -17.36 -7.27
CA LEU A 438 -15.23 -18.13 -7.53
C LEU A 438 -14.54 -17.67 -8.81
N ILE A 439 -15.31 -17.35 -9.85
CA ILE A 439 -14.81 -16.79 -11.10
C ILE A 439 -14.11 -15.45 -10.87
N GLU A 440 -14.73 -14.53 -10.14
CA GLU A 440 -14.11 -13.22 -9.88
C GLU A 440 -12.80 -13.36 -9.09
N LYS A 441 -12.74 -14.26 -8.09
CA LYS A 441 -11.47 -14.56 -7.40
C LYS A 441 -10.40 -15.14 -8.32
N PHE A 442 -10.77 -16.07 -9.20
CA PHE A 442 -9.81 -16.63 -10.16
C PHE A 442 -9.33 -15.58 -11.16
N LYS A 443 -10.24 -14.70 -11.62
CA LYS A 443 -9.92 -13.56 -12.47
C LYS A 443 -8.93 -12.60 -11.84
N GLU A 444 -9.08 -12.29 -10.55
CA GLU A 444 -8.09 -11.48 -9.81
C GLU A 444 -6.69 -12.12 -9.82
N GLU A 445 -6.60 -13.44 -9.64
CA GLU A 445 -5.33 -14.19 -9.71
C GLU A 445 -4.71 -14.10 -11.11
N ILE A 446 -5.49 -14.33 -12.16
CA ILE A 446 -5.03 -14.25 -13.55
C ILE A 446 -4.55 -12.84 -13.90
N LEU A 447 -5.31 -11.81 -13.53
CA LEU A 447 -4.91 -10.42 -13.73
C LEU A 447 -3.61 -10.10 -12.99
N ASN A 448 -3.41 -10.65 -11.79
CA ASN A 448 -2.17 -10.51 -11.04
C ASN A 448 -0.96 -11.04 -11.82
N GLN A 449 -1.08 -12.25 -12.40
CA GLN A 449 -0.02 -12.88 -13.18
C GLN A 449 0.29 -12.13 -14.48
N ILE A 450 -0.74 -11.57 -15.14
CA ILE A 450 -0.56 -10.76 -16.35
C ILE A 450 0.27 -9.51 -16.07
N GLU A 451 0.04 -8.84 -14.94
CA GLU A 451 0.82 -7.67 -14.55
C GLU A 451 2.28 -8.03 -14.27
N ILE A 452 2.55 -9.10 -13.51
CA ILE A 452 3.91 -9.61 -13.27
C ILE A 452 4.62 -9.90 -14.59
N ASN A 453 3.99 -10.66 -15.48
CA ASN A 453 4.59 -11.02 -16.76
C ASN A 453 4.92 -9.78 -17.61
N SER A 454 4.02 -8.78 -17.64
CA SER A 454 4.25 -7.55 -18.40
C SER A 454 5.45 -6.74 -17.91
N LEU A 455 5.77 -6.84 -16.62
CA LEU A 455 6.88 -6.12 -15.98
C LEU A 455 8.24 -6.79 -16.20
N VAL A 456 8.25 -8.10 -16.49
CA VAL A 456 9.46 -8.94 -16.63
C VAL A 456 9.84 -9.18 -18.10
N LEU A 457 9.05 -8.69 -19.07
CA LEU A 457 9.39 -8.81 -20.49
C LEU A 457 10.72 -8.07 -20.80
N PRO A 458 11.61 -8.67 -21.60
CA PRO A 458 12.91 -8.09 -21.90
C PRO A 458 12.83 -6.89 -22.85
N ILE A 459 13.81 -6.00 -22.75
CA ILE A 459 14.00 -4.90 -23.70
C ILE A 459 14.21 -5.51 -25.10
N GLY A 460 13.48 -4.99 -26.09
CA GLY A 460 13.49 -5.52 -27.47
C GLY A 460 12.47 -6.63 -27.73
N TYR A 461 11.54 -6.89 -26.79
CA TYR A 461 10.43 -7.80 -27.00
C TYR A 461 9.64 -7.48 -28.28
N GLN A 462 9.45 -8.50 -29.12
CA GLN A 462 8.66 -8.43 -30.34
C GLN A 462 7.26 -8.98 -30.07
N TYR A 463 6.24 -8.18 -30.39
CA TYR A 463 4.86 -8.61 -30.32
C TYR A 463 4.59 -9.68 -31.37
N ASN A 464 4.01 -10.79 -30.94
CA ASN A 464 3.46 -11.84 -31.80
C ASN A 464 2.20 -12.34 -31.12
N GLU A 465 1.07 -12.18 -31.80
CA GLU A 465 -0.24 -12.42 -31.18
C GLU A 465 -0.53 -13.92 -30.98
N GLU A 466 -0.12 -14.76 -31.94
CA GLU A 466 -0.32 -16.22 -31.86
C GLU A 466 0.40 -16.81 -30.65
N LYS A 467 1.69 -16.47 -30.47
CA LYS A 467 2.47 -16.88 -29.29
C LYS A 467 1.91 -16.32 -27.99
N LEU A 468 1.27 -15.14 -28.04
CA LEU A 468 0.65 -14.54 -26.86
C LEU A 468 -0.60 -15.30 -26.43
N ILE A 469 -1.39 -15.79 -27.39
CA ILE A 469 -2.55 -16.64 -27.15
C ILE A 469 -2.12 -17.98 -26.54
N ASP A 470 -1.07 -18.61 -27.07
CA ASP A 470 -0.55 -19.86 -26.50
C ASP A 470 -0.14 -19.67 -25.03
N LYS A 471 0.60 -18.58 -24.75
CA LYS A 471 0.97 -18.21 -23.38
C LYS A 471 -0.24 -17.92 -22.48
N PHE A 472 -1.30 -17.33 -23.01
CA PHE A 472 -2.54 -17.11 -22.26
C PHE A 472 -3.15 -18.47 -21.84
N ASN A 473 -3.25 -19.40 -22.78
CA ASN A 473 -3.79 -20.74 -22.52
C ASN A 473 -2.95 -21.51 -21.50
N GLU A 474 -1.62 -21.46 -21.62
CA GLU A 474 -0.70 -22.04 -20.63
C GLU A 474 -0.85 -21.40 -19.24
N LEU A 475 -0.97 -20.07 -19.17
CA LEU A 475 -1.12 -19.32 -17.93
C LEU A 475 -2.42 -19.70 -17.21
N ILE A 476 -3.54 -19.81 -17.93
CA ILE A 476 -4.82 -20.23 -17.35
C ILE A 476 -4.71 -21.69 -16.85
N LYS A 477 -4.24 -22.61 -17.70
CA LYS A 477 -4.14 -24.04 -17.35
C LYS A 477 -3.21 -24.29 -16.17
N GLY A 478 -2.05 -23.64 -16.12
CA GLY A 478 -1.08 -23.77 -15.03
C GLY A 478 -1.56 -23.23 -13.69
N ARG A 479 -2.42 -22.19 -13.70
CA ARG A 479 -2.98 -21.59 -12.46
C ARG A 479 -4.25 -22.24 -11.97
N LEU A 480 -5.02 -22.87 -12.87
CA LEU A 480 -6.27 -23.56 -12.52
C LEU A 480 -6.07 -24.60 -11.41
N GLU A 481 -5.05 -25.45 -11.51
CA GLU A 481 -4.82 -26.50 -10.50
C GLU A 481 -4.45 -25.92 -9.14
N ILE A 482 -3.51 -24.99 -9.11
CA ILE A 482 -3.02 -24.36 -7.87
C ILE A 482 -4.17 -23.63 -7.16
N PHE A 483 -4.98 -22.88 -7.89
CA PHE A 483 -6.08 -22.12 -7.33
C PHE A 483 -7.18 -23.03 -6.77
N PHE A 484 -7.70 -23.97 -7.55
CA PHE A 484 -8.81 -24.81 -7.10
C PHE A 484 -8.42 -25.83 -6.01
N ASN A 485 -7.13 -26.16 -5.86
CA ASN A 485 -6.64 -26.96 -4.74
C ASN A 485 -6.55 -26.17 -3.41
N THR A 486 -6.58 -24.83 -3.46
CA THR A 486 -6.38 -23.96 -2.28
C THR A 486 -7.64 -23.21 -1.87
N VAL A 487 -8.64 -23.08 -2.75
CA VAL A 487 -9.88 -22.36 -2.47
C VAL A 487 -10.83 -23.19 -1.62
N SER A 488 -11.26 -22.61 -0.50
CA SER A 488 -12.32 -23.13 0.37
C SER A 488 -13.53 -22.19 0.42
N LEU A 489 -14.74 -22.75 0.43
CA LEU A 489 -15.96 -22.00 0.70
C LEU A 489 -16.04 -21.60 2.18
N ARG A 490 -16.63 -20.43 2.46
CA ARG A 490 -16.85 -19.93 3.83
C ARG A 490 -18.28 -20.21 4.29
N ILE A 491 -18.55 -20.03 5.59
CA ILE A 491 -19.91 -20.15 6.16
C ILE A 491 -20.90 -19.26 5.40
N GLU A 492 -20.54 -18.01 5.13
CA GLU A 492 -21.36 -17.06 4.36
C GLU A 492 -21.76 -17.62 2.98
N ASP A 493 -20.82 -18.30 2.31
CA ASP A 493 -21.04 -18.88 0.99
C ASP A 493 -22.07 -20.00 1.05
N LEU A 494 -21.94 -20.90 2.04
CA LEU A 494 -22.92 -21.97 2.25
C LEU A 494 -24.27 -21.44 2.74
N VAL A 495 -24.31 -20.39 3.56
CA VAL A 495 -25.57 -19.78 4.01
C VAL A 495 -26.36 -19.24 2.82
N LEU A 496 -25.71 -18.50 1.91
CA LEU A 496 -26.33 -17.99 0.69
C LEU A 496 -26.74 -19.13 -0.25
N PHE A 497 -25.94 -20.20 -0.28
CA PHE A 497 -26.27 -21.40 -1.05
C PHE A 497 -27.56 -22.05 -0.52
N THR A 498 -27.66 -22.23 0.80
CA THR A 498 -28.83 -22.79 1.48
C THR A 498 -30.07 -21.90 1.34
N GLU A 499 -29.95 -20.59 1.52
CA GLU A 499 -31.03 -19.61 1.28
C GLU A 499 -31.64 -19.82 -0.12
N SER A 500 -30.76 -19.98 -1.09
CA SER A 500 -31.13 -20.10 -2.48
C SER A 500 -31.81 -21.44 -2.81
N GLN A 501 -31.51 -22.52 -2.09
CA GLN A 501 -32.21 -23.80 -2.23
C GLN A 501 -33.63 -23.77 -1.65
N MET A 502 -33.85 -22.98 -0.60
CA MET A 502 -35.17 -22.82 0.03
C MET A 502 -36.17 -22.01 -0.82
N GLY A 503 -35.69 -21.24 -1.80
CA GLY A 503 -36.56 -20.48 -2.70
C GLY A 503 -37.46 -19.47 -1.97
N HIS A 504 -38.77 -19.52 -2.21
CA HIS A 504 -39.74 -18.59 -1.59
C HIS A 504 -39.85 -18.74 -0.07
N ASP A 505 -39.56 -19.93 0.46
CA ASP A 505 -39.66 -20.23 1.89
C ASP A 505 -38.57 -19.51 2.72
N ALA A 506 -37.48 -19.09 2.07
CA ALA A 506 -36.44 -18.27 2.70
C ALA A 506 -36.95 -16.88 3.12
N ASN A 507 -38.01 -16.36 2.50
CA ASN A 507 -38.53 -15.02 2.83
C ASN A 507 -39.03 -14.93 4.26
N ILE A 508 -39.57 -16.02 4.82
CA ILE A 508 -40.07 -16.10 6.19
C ILE A 508 -38.91 -15.92 7.19
N ILE A 509 -37.73 -16.48 6.89
CA ILE A 509 -36.55 -16.45 7.78
C ILE A 509 -35.46 -15.48 7.30
N LYS A 510 -35.79 -14.57 6.38
CA LYS A 510 -34.83 -13.68 5.70
C LYS A 510 -34.03 -12.81 6.67
N THR A 511 -34.65 -12.40 7.76
CA THR A 511 -34.00 -11.65 8.85
C THR A 511 -32.90 -12.47 9.51
N HIS A 512 -33.12 -13.76 9.75
CA HIS A 512 -32.13 -14.69 10.32
C HIS A 512 -31.00 -14.99 9.34
N ILE A 513 -31.32 -15.27 8.07
CA ILE A 513 -30.32 -15.54 7.04
C ILE A 513 -29.35 -14.36 6.91
N LYS A 514 -29.85 -13.12 6.90
CA LYS A 514 -29.01 -11.91 6.92
C LYS A 514 -28.10 -11.79 8.15
N LYS A 515 -28.47 -12.38 9.29
CA LYS A 515 -27.58 -12.47 10.45
C LYS A 515 -26.50 -13.53 10.22
N PHE A 516 -26.89 -14.70 9.73
CA PHE A 516 -25.99 -15.82 9.47
C PHE A 516 -24.90 -15.47 8.45
N THR A 517 -25.20 -14.69 7.40
CA THR A 517 -24.18 -14.24 6.43
C THR A 517 -23.10 -13.36 7.07
N LYS A 518 -23.43 -12.64 8.13
CA LYS A 518 -22.49 -11.78 8.86
C LYS A 518 -21.66 -12.52 9.91
N PHE A 519 -22.00 -13.77 10.22
CA PHE A 519 -21.44 -14.53 11.35
C PHE A 519 -19.91 -14.52 11.38
N SER A 520 -19.26 -15.06 10.35
CA SER A 520 -17.80 -15.17 10.30
C SER A 520 -17.08 -13.82 10.43
N ASN A 521 -17.54 -12.80 9.70
CA ASN A 521 -16.88 -11.50 9.66
C ASN A 521 -17.10 -10.70 10.95
N GLU A 522 -18.31 -10.73 11.51
CA GLU A 522 -18.61 -10.05 12.78
C GLU A 522 -17.90 -10.70 13.96
N LEU A 523 -17.79 -12.04 14.01
CA LEU A 523 -17.04 -12.72 15.07
C LEU A 523 -15.57 -12.31 15.07
N LYS A 524 -14.93 -12.32 13.90
CA LYS A 524 -13.54 -11.88 13.76
C LYS A 524 -13.36 -10.41 14.13
N TYR A 525 -14.29 -9.54 13.73
CA TYR A 525 -14.28 -8.13 14.11
C TYR A 525 -14.41 -7.93 15.63
N LEU A 526 -15.39 -8.60 16.24
CA LEU A 526 -15.65 -8.51 17.68
C LEU A 526 -14.50 -9.07 18.50
N LEU A 527 -13.85 -10.14 18.03
CA LEU A 527 -12.63 -10.65 18.62
C LEU A 527 -11.53 -9.58 18.62
N ASN A 528 -11.24 -8.98 17.47
CA ASN A 528 -10.26 -7.90 17.35
C ASN A 528 -10.62 -6.70 18.24
N TYR A 529 -11.90 -6.37 18.36
CA TYR A 529 -12.40 -5.29 19.23
C TYR A 529 -12.17 -5.58 20.72
N ILE A 530 -12.38 -6.82 21.15
CA ILE A 530 -12.13 -7.26 22.53
C ILE A 530 -10.65 -7.19 22.83
N LEU A 531 -9.81 -7.62 21.88
CA LEU A 531 -8.38 -7.81 22.07
C LEU A 531 -7.52 -6.56 21.78
N ARG A 532 -8.09 -5.47 21.27
CA ARG A 532 -7.37 -4.19 21.08
C ARG A 532 -6.91 -3.57 22.40
N TYR A 533 -5.79 -2.85 22.37
CA TYR A 533 -5.21 -2.18 23.53
C TYR A 533 -6.22 -1.31 24.30
N SER A 534 -7.01 -0.50 23.58
CA SER A 534 -7.97 0.39 24.22
C SER A 534 -9.08 -0.34 24.98
N THR A 535 -9.26 -1.65 24.77
CA THR A 535 -10.23 -2.52 25.45
C THR A 535 -9.55 -3.39 26.50
N ILE A 536 -8.72 -4.37 26.11
CA ILE A 536 -8.23 -5.39 27.05
C ILE A 536 -7.14 -4.83 27.97
N ASN A 537 -6.15 -4.12 27.45
CA ASN A 537 -5.11 -3.52 28.28
C ASN A 537 -5.70 -2.45 29.22
N ARG A 538 -6.67 -1.67 28.73
CA ARG A 538 -7.40 -0.72 29.59
C ARG A 538 -8.17 -1.39 30.72
N PHE A 539 -8.72 -2.58 30.50
CA PHE A 539 -9.33 -3.35 31.59
C PHE A 539 -8.28 -3.81 32.60
N ILE A 540 -7.17 -4.38 32.13
CA ILE A 540 -6.07 -4.90 32.96
C ILE A 540 -5.40 -3.79 33.77
N LYS A 541 -5.28 -2.58 33.22
CA LYS A 541 -4.74 -1.41 33.94
C LYS A 541 -5.56 -1.04 35.18
N ASN A 542 -6.86 -1.34 35.20
CA ASN A 542 -7.73 -1.10 36.35
C ASN A 542 -7.68 -2.24 37.39
N GLU A 543 -7.03 -3.36 37.10
CA GLU A 543 -6.84 -4.46 38.05
C GLU A 543 -5.63 -4.20 38.95
N ILE A 544 -5.80 -4.54 40.23
CA ILE A 544 -4.82 -4.33 41.30
C ILE A 544 -3.69 -5.34 41.17
N ASP A 545 -2.45 -4.89 41.40
CA ASP A 545 -1.27 -5.75 41.32
C ASP A 545 -1.29 -6.84 42.40
N ASN A 546 -0.78 -8.04 42.06
CA ASN A 546 -0.52 -9.15 42.99
C ASN A 546 -1.75 -9.79 43.66
N VAL A 547 -2.96 -9.57 43.13
CA VAL A 547 -4.16 -10.24 43.63
C VAL A 547 -4.31 -11.60 42.96
N VAL A 548 -4.25 -12.69 43.75
CA VAL A 548 -4.82 -13.98 43.36
C VAL A 548 -6.31 -13.76 43.14
N ASN A 549 -6.71 -13.76 41.88
CA ASN A 549 -8.09 -13.49 41.50
C ASN A 549 -8.80 -14.83 41.25
N ASP A 550 -10.05 -14.92 41.69
CA ASP A 550 -10.94 -15.98 41.21
C ASP A 550 -11.19 -15.74 39.70
N PRO A 551 -10.85 -16.71 38.82
CA PRO A 551 -11.12 -16.61 37.38
C PRO A 551 -12.57 -16.23 37.08
N ILE A 552 -13.53 -16.69 37.89
CA ILE A 552 -14.95 -16.36 37.71
C ILE A 552 -15.19 -14.86 37.95
N ASN A 553 -14.61 -14.30 39.00
CA ASN A 553 -14.80 -12.89 39.35
C ASN A 553 -14.11 -11.97 38.32
N PHE A 554 -12.90 -12.30 37.88
CA PHE A 554 -12.20 -11.58 36.80
C PHE A 554 -13.06 -11.52 35.53
N ILE A 555 -13.61 -12.66 35.11
CA ILE A 555 -14.40 -12.78 33.90
C ILE A 555 -15.75 -12.07 34.01
N ASN A 556 -16.40 -12.10 35.18
CA ASN A 556 -17.63 -11.35 35.41
C ASN A 556 -17.42 -9.84 35.35
N LYS A 557 -16.30 -9.34 35.93
CA LYS A 557 -15.91 -7.93 35.81
C LYS A 557 -15.63 -7.56 34.35
N PHE A 558 -14.90 -8.42 33.63
CA PHE A 558 -14.57 -8.19 32.23
C PHE A 558 -15.82 -8.18 31.33
N HIS A 559 -16.73 -9.12 31.55
CA HIS A 559 -18.02 -9.17 30.85
C HIS A 559 -18.81 -7.88 31.03
N ARG A 560 -18.99 -7.39 32.27
CA ARG A 560 -19.70 -6.13 32.55
C ARG A 560 -19.00 -4.92 31.90
N PHE A 561 -17.67 -4.91 31.91
CA PHE A 561 -16.89 -3.88 31.25
C PHE A 561 -17.13 -3.84 29.73
N LEU A 562 -17.14 -5.01 29.08
CA LEU A 562 -17.41 -5.13 27.65
C LEU A 562 -18.86 -4.83 27.30
N GLU A 563 -19.82 -5.31 28.08
CA GLU A 563 -21.25 -5.05 27.86
C GLU A 563 -21.54 -3.53 27.81
N LYS A 564 -20.98 -2.77 28.76
CA LYS A 564 -21.08 -1.30 28.78
C LYS A 564 -20.46 -0.66 27.54
N ARG A 565 -19.32 -1.15 27.08
CA ARG A 565 -18.62 -0.63 25.89
C ARG A 565 -19.29 -0.99 24.56
N MET A 566 -19.83 -2.19 24.47
CA MET A 566 -20.48 -2.73 23.28
C MET A 566 -21.95 -2.32 23.17
N GLY A 567 -22.51 -1.68 24.21
CA GLY A 567 -23.88 -1.19 24.23
C GLY A 567 -24.23 -0.29 23.04
N GLY A 568 -23.31 0.61 22.65
CA GLY A 568 -23.47 1.51 21.50
C GLY A 568 -23.19 0.88 20.13
N ILE A 569 -22.66 -0.34 20.09
CA ILE A 569 -22.27 -1.01 18.84
C ILE A 569 -23.47 -1.79 18.29
N LYS A 570 -23.83 -1.49 17.04
CA LYS A 570 -24.91 -2.17 16.29
C LYS A 570 -24.34 -3.38 15.52
N LEU A 571 -24.09 -4.48 16.23
CA LEU A 571 -23.68 -5.77 15.66
C LEU A 571 -24.66 -6.87 16.08
N GLU A 572 -24.92 -7.81 15.17
CA GLU A 572 -25.90 -8.88 15.38
C GLU A 572 -25.38 -9.90 16.40
N TRP A 573 -24.09 -10.23 16.32
CA TRP A 573 -23.48 -11.31 17.11
C TRP A 573 -22.80 -10.86 18.40
N LYS A 574 -23.03 -9.62 18.84
CA LYS A 574 -22.42 -9.07 20.05
C LYS A 574 -22.74 -9.88 21.31
N SER A 575 -24.01 -10.27 21.48
CA SER A 575 -24.47 -11.04 22.64
C SER A 575 -23.93 -12.47 22.61
N TYR A 576 -23.67 -13.01 21.42
CA TYR A 576 -23.12 -14.35 21.27
C TYR A 576 -21.66 -14.41 21.74
N ILE A 577 -20.85 -13.41 21.39
CA ILE A 577 -19.48 -13.31 21.91
C ILE A 577 -19.43 -13.00 23.41
N LEU A 578 -20.35 -12.17 23.92
CA LEU A 578 -20.48 -11.96 25.38
C LEU A 578 -20.81 -13.29 26.10
N GLN A 579 -21.62 -14.16 25.49
CA GLN A 579 -21.89 -15.49 26.01
C GLN A 579 -20.62 -16.36 26.04
N TRP A 580 -19.69 -16.21 25.10
CA TRP A 580 -18.43 -16.96 25.13
C TRP A 580 -17.60 -16.63 26.37
N ILE A 581 -17.62 -15.37 26.79
CA ILE A 581 -16.94 -14.90 28.00
C ILE A 581 -17.58 -15.53 29.24
N ILE A 582 -18.91 -15.60 29.30
CA ILE A 582 -19.63 -16.30 30.38
C ILE A 582 -19.36 -17.81 30.33
N ASP A 583 -19.32 -18.43 29.15
CA ASP A 583 -19.07 -19.86 29.02
C ASP A 583 -17.66 -20.24 29.50
N TYR A 584 -16.68 -19.36 29.30
CA TYR A 584 -15.35 -19.54 29.85
C TYR A 584 -15.37 -19.59 31.39
N SER A 585 -16.19 -18.77 32.07
CA SER A 585 -16.29 -18.83 33.54
C SER A 585 -16.84 -20.18 34.03
N LYS A 586 -17.67 -20.85 33.24
CA LYS A 586 -18.21 -22.19 33.56
C LYS A 586 -17.14 -23.28 33.61
N LYS A 587 -15.99 -23.11 32.94
CA LYS A 587 -14.83 -24.02 33.02
C LYS A 587 -14.36 -24.20 34.47
N PHE A 588 -14.49 -23.15 35.27
CA PHE A 588 -13.99 -23.09 36.65
C PHE A 588 -15.06 -23.43 37.70
N LEU A 589 -16.34 -23.59 37.30
CA LEU A 589 -17.43 -23.95 38.23
C LEU A 589 -17.42 -25.44 38.64
N LYS A 590 -16.67 -26.30 37.92
CA LYS A 590 -16.65 -27.76 38.11
C LYS A 590 -15.36 -28.29 38.76
N VAL A 591 -14.46 -27.42 39.20
CA VAL A 591 -13.18 -27.82 39.79
C VAL A 591 -13.33 -27.87 41.30
N GLU A 592 -13.23 -29.07 41.90
CA GLU A 592 -13.39 -29.29 43.35
C GLU A 592 -12.27 -28.63 44.17
N GLU A 593 -11.08 -28.46 43.59
CA GLU A 593 -9.99 -27.64 44.13
C GLU A 593 -9.92 -26.32 43.38
N ARG A 594 -10.05 -25.18 44.07
CA ARG A 594 -9.86 -23.84 43.47
C ARG A 594 -8.36 -23.55 43.43
N PRO A 595 -7.66 -23.70 42.29
CA PRO A 595 -6.25 -23.34 42.25
C PRO A 595 -6.16 -21.83 42.44
N GLN A 596 -5.08 -21.34 43.05
CA GLN A 596 -4.78 -19.91 43.07
C GLN A 596 -4.24 -19.53 41.69
N TRP A 597 -4.97 -18.71 40.94
CA TRP A 597 -4.53 -18.22 39.64
C TRP A 597 -4.07 -16.77 39.76
N THR A 598 -2.95 -16.47 39.13
CA THR A 598 -2.52 -15.09 38.88
C THR A 598 -3.34 -14.47 37.74
N VAL A 599 -3.42 -13.15 37.69
CA VAL A 599 -4.12 -12.45 36.60
C VAL A 599 -3.48 -12.74 35.23
N THR A 600 -2.16 -12.92 35.20
CA THR A 600 -1.41 -13.29 33.98
C THR A 600 -1.81 -14.67 33.46
N GLU A 601 -1.98 -15.66 34.33
CA GLU A 601 -2.47 -16.99 33.96
C GLU A 601 -3.91 -16.95 33.45
N ILE A 602 -4.80 -16.23 34.16
CA ILE A 602 -6.21 -16.08 33.75
C ILE A 602 -6.29 -15.42 32.37
N TYR A 603 -5.51 -14.36 32.14
CA TYR A 603 -5.46 -13.66 30.87
C TYR A 603 -4.96 -14.56 29.74
N ASN A 604 -3.87 -15.29 29.95
CA ASN A 604 -3.31 -16.16 28.93
C ASN A 604 -4.25 -17.31 28.57
N ASP A 605 -4.84 -18.00 29.55
CA ASP A 605 -5.83 -19.06 29.28
C ASP A 605 -7.10 -18.52 28.62
N PHE A 606 -7.51 -17.30 28.95
CA PHE A 606 -8.66 -16.64 28.34
C PHE A 606 -8.41 -16.27 26.87
N LEU A 607 -7.25 -15.71 26.54
CA LEU A 607 -6.86 -15.43 25.16
C LEU A 607 -6.86 -16.70 24.32
N ASP A 608 -6.14 -17.72 24.80
CA ASP A 608 -6.04 -19.02 24.15
C ASP A 608 -7.43 -19.64 23.94
N TYR A 609 -8.33 -19.52 24.92
CA TYR A 609 -9.69 -20.01 24.83
C TYR A 609 -10.48 -19.29 23.73
N ILE A 610 -10.49 -17.96 23.72
CA ILE A 610 -11.28 -17.20 22.76
C ILE A 610 -10.73 -17.38 21.34
N GLU A 611 -9.42 -17.38 21.14
CA GLU A 611 -8.81 -17.56 19.82
C GLU A 611 -9.08 -18.95 19.26
N LYS A 612 -8.91 -20.01 20.08
CA LYS A 612 -9.26 -21.39 19.68
C LYS A 612 -10.75 -21.52 19.39
N ARG A 613 -11.60 -20.84 20.19
CA ARG A 613 -13.05 -20.86 19.98
C ARG A 613 -13.43 -20.17 18.68
N GLU A 614 -12.85 -19.01 18.37
CA GLU A 614 -13.10 -18.32 17.10
C GLU A 614 -12.72 -19.20 15.91
N VAL A 615 -11.50 -19.75 15.89
CA VAL A 615 -11.04 -20.63 14.81
C VAL A 615 -11.95 -21.86 14.64
N ASN A 616 -12.42 -22.44 15.75
CA ASN A 616 -13.35 -23.56 15.69
C ASN A 616 -14.72 -23.14 15.17
N GLU A 617 -15.29 -22.02 15.63
CA GLU A 617 -16.62 -21.53 15.20
C GLU A 617 -16.63 -21.07 13.72
N GLN A 618 -15.46 -20.81 13.13
CA GLN A 618 -15.33 -20.55 11.69
C GLN A 618 -15.41 -21.83 10.82
N LYS A 619 -15.36 -23.03 11.41
CA LYS A 619 -15.50 -24.30 10.66
C LYS A 619 -16.94 -24.52 10.23
N LEU A 620 -17.14 -25.05 9.04
CA LEU A 620 -18.46 -25.27 8.44
C LEU A 620 -19.32 -26.21 9.30
N GLU A 621 -18.70 -27.24 9.88
CA GLU A 621 -19.37 -28.23 10.73
C GLU A 621 -19.79 -27.63 12.08
N MET A 622 -18.94 -26.79 12.68
CA MET A 622 -19.24 -26.16 13.97
C MET A 622 -20.38 -25.15 13.85
N PHE A 623 -20.56 -24.55 12.66
CA PHE A 623 -21.71 -23.70 12.40
C PHE A 623 -23.05 -24.45 12.53
N LEU A 624 -23.10 -25.76 12.25
CA LEU A 624 -24.30 -26.57 12.50
C LEU A 624 -24.64 -26.62 14.00
N GLU A 625 -23.66 -26.84 14.86
CA GLU A 625 -23.88 -26.86 16.31
C GLU A 625 -24.39 -25.52 16.81
N PHE A 626 -23.88 -24.43 16.24
CA PHE A 626 -24.38 -23.09 16.50
C PHE A 626 -25.85 -22.94 16.06
N LEU A 627 -26.18 -23.33 14.83
CA LEU A 627 -27.54 -23.26 14.30
C LEU A 627 -28.53 -24.05 15.17
N ASP A 628 -28.19 -25.27 15.59
CA ASP A 628 -29.05 -26.09 16.44
C ASP A 628 -29.43 -25.37 17.75
N LYS A 629 -28.42 -24.81 18.43
CA LYS A 629 -28.62 -24.01 19.65
C LYS A 629 -29.40 -22.72 19.39
N TYR A 630 -29.19 -22.09 18.23
CA TYR A 630 -29.91 -20.88 17.82
C TYR A 630 -31.40 -21.18 17.60
N ILE A 631 -31.70 -22.24 16.84
CA ILE A 631 -33.06 -22.65 16.46
C ILE A 631 -33.86 -23.12 17.68
N ALA A 632 -33.21 -23.79 18.63
CA ALA A 632 -33.86 -24.22 19.87
C ALA A 632 -34.51 -23.04 20.63
N LYS A 633 -33.89 -21.86 20.58
CA LYS A 633 -34.36 -20.63 21.25
C LYS A 633 -35.42 -19.85 20.48
N GLU A 634 -35.69 -20.19 19.21
CA GLU A 634 -36.72 -19.51 18.44
C GLU A 634 -38.11 -19.87 18.98
N SER A 635 -38.92 -18.83 19.18
CA SER A 635 -40.25 -18.91 19.78
C SER A 635 -41.36 -18.93 18.74
N ASN A 636 -41.13 -18.33 17.57
CA ASN A 636 -42.07 -18.38 16.46
C ASN A 636 -42.07 -19.77 15.81
N PHE A 637 -43.20 -20.47 15.89
CA PHE A 637 -43.34 -21.84 15.37
C PHE A 637 -43.09 -21.94 13.86
N GLU A 638 -43.54 -20.96 13.08
CA GLU A 638 -43.41 -20.96 11.62
C GLU A 638 -41.95 -20.72 11.20
N GLU A 639 -41.29 -19.72 11.79
CA GLU A 639 -39.87 -19.47 11.57
C GLU A 639 -39.01 -20.65 12.03
N LYS A 640 -39.30 -21.23 13.20
CA LYS A 640 -38.58 -22.39 13.73
C LYS A 640 -38.64 -23.59 12.78
N LYS A 641 -39.81 -23.89 12.21
CA LYS A 641 -39.97 -24.96 11.22
C LYS A 641 -39.10 -24.71 9.99
N ARG A 642 -39.06 -23.47 9.49
CA ARG A 642 -38.24 -23.08 8.33
C ARG A 642 -36.74 -23.06 8.63
N LEU A 643 -36.34 -22.69 9.85
CA LEU A 643 -34.95 -22.77 10.26
C LEU A 643 -34.47 -24.24 10.40
N LEU A 644 -35.33 -25.16 10.83
CA LEU A 644 -35.01 -26.60 10.83
C LEU A 644 -34.82 -27.15 9.41
N GLU A 645 -35.58 -26.63 8.44
CA GLU A 645 -35.39 -26.93 7.02
C GLU A 645 -34.06 -26.35 6.51
N PHE A 646 -33.76 -25.09 6.84
CA PHE A 646 -32.46 -24.46 6.57
C PHE A 646 -31.29 -25.29 7.13
N TYR A 647 -31.39 -25.74 8.38
CA TYR A 647 -30.37 -26.58 9.02
C TYR A 647 -30.08 -27.87 8.24
N LYS A 648 -31.13 -28.57 7.80
CA LYS A 648 -30.99 -29.80 7.01
C LYS A 648 -30.33 -29.53 5.67
N LEU A 649 -30.74 -28.47 4.98
CA LEU A 649 -30.17 -28.08 3.69
C LEU A 649 -28.72 -27.60 3.82
N TYR A 650 -28.39 -26.85 4.87
CA TYR A 650 -27.01 -26.44 5.17
C TYR A 650 -26.11 -27.66 5.41
N LYS A 651 -26.58 -28.65 6.19
CA LYS A 651 -25.85 -29.90 6.44
C LYS A 651 -25.52 -30.64 5.14
N LEU A 652 -26.47 -30.69 4.20
CA LEU A 652 -26.25 -31.27 2.87
C LEU A 652 -25.28 -30.41 2.03
N SER A 653 -25.30 -29.10 2.22
CA SER A 653 -24.47 -28.14 1.48
C SER A 653 -22.99 -28.19 1.86
N ILE A 654 -22.60 -28.81 2.98
CA ILE A 654 -21.18 -28.91 3.38
C ILE A 654 -20.37 -29.70 2.33
N GLY A 655 -20.91 -30.78 1.76
CA GLY A 655 -20.22 -31.58 0.72
C GLY A 655 -19.93 -30.82 -0.57
N ILE A 656 -20.63 -29.71 -0.81
CA ILE A 656 -20.46 -28.87 -2.00
C ILE A 656 -19.11 -28.14 -1.98
N ASN A 657 -18.50 -27.99 -0.81
CA ASN A 657 -17.17 -27.42 -0.65
C ASN A 657 -16.09 -28.18 -1.46
N GLU A 658 -16.29 -29.46 -1.74
CA GLU A 658 -15.36 -30.27 -2.54
C GLU A 658 -15.78 -30.35 -4.01
N GLU A 659 -17.07 -30.60 -4.28
CA GLU A 659 -17.56 -30.85 -5.65
C GLU A 659 -17.70 -29.58 -6.50
N PHE A 660 -18.11 -28.46 -5.90
CA PHE A 660 -18.40 -27.23 -6.64
C PHE A 660 -17.15 -26.55 -7.22
N PRO A 661 -16.00 -26.48 -6.51
CA PRO A 661 -14.73 -26.06 -7.11
C PRO A 661 -14.38 -26.86 -8.38
N ILE A 662 -14.56 -28.18 -8.37
CA ILE A 662 -14.30 -29.05 -9.52
C ILE A 662 -15.26 -28.73 -10.68
N TYR A 663 -16.54 -28.51 -10.38
CA TYR A 663 -17.53 -28.09 -11.36
C TYR A 663 -17.14 -26.77 -12.06
N VAL A 664 -16.74 -25.75 -11.28
CA VAL A 664 -16.30 -24.46 -11.84
C VAL A 664 -15.02 -24.61 -12.66
N LYS A 665 -14.05 -25.39 -12.18
CA LYS A 665 -12.82 -25.71 -12.92
C LYS A 665 -13.14 -26.28 -14.31
N ASN A 666 -14.04 -27.27 -14.39
CA ASN A 666 -14.42 -27.89 -15.67
C ASN A 666 -15.14 -26.92 -16.61
N LYS A 667 -15.97 -26.01 -16.08
CA LYS A 667 -16.60 -24.94 -16.88
C LYS A 667 -15.58 -23.97 -17.45
N ILE A 668 -14.54 -23.60 -16.68
CA ILE A 668 -13.46 -22.73 -17.17
C ILE A 668 -12.69 -23.42 -18.29
N ILE A 669 -12.32 -24.70 -18.12
CA ILE A 669 -11.62 -25.47 -19.15
C ILE A 669 -12.47 -25.54 -20.43
N SER A 670 -13.75 -25.89 -20.30
CA SER A 670 -14.67 -25.96 -21.45
C SER A 670 -14.87 -24.62 -22.14
N GLU A 671 -14.89 -23.49 -21.41
CA GLU A 671 -14.98 -22.16 -22.04
C GLU A 671 -13.68 -21.82 -22.75
N LEU A 672 -12.54 -22.08 -22.12
CA LEU A 672 -11.22 -21.81 -22.69
C LEU A 672 -11.04 -22.56 -24.02
N ASP A 673 -11.41 -23.84 -24.07
CA ASP A 673 -11.30 -24.65 -25.29
C ASP A 673 -12.31 -24.24 -26.38
N GLN A 674 -13.38 -23.53 -26.03
CA GLN A 674 -14.41 -23.01 -26.95
C GLN A 674 -14.15 -21.57 -27.40
N MET A 675 -13.16 -20.90 -26.82
CA MET A 675 -12.90 -19.49 -27.04
C MET A 675 -12.37 -19.24 -28.46
N ASP A 676 -12.91 -18.22 -29.14
CA ASP A 676 -12.44 -17.84 -30.47
C ASP A 676 -11.14 -17.03 -30.35
N HIS A 677 -10.01 -17.72 -30.55
CA HIS A 677 -8.67 -17.14 -30.46
C HIS A 677 -8.24 -16.38 -31.73
N ARG A 678 -9.17 -15.74 -32.44
CA ARG A 678 -8.80 -14.98 -33.64
C ARG A 678 -7.92 -13.78 -33.30
N VAL A 679 -7.02 -13.47 -34.23
CA VAL A 679 -6.20 -12.26 -34.20
C VAL A 679 -7.12 -11.03 -34.15
N GLU A 680 -6.88 -10.15 -33.18
CA GLU A 680 -7.64 -8.93 -32.95
C GLU A 680 -7.43 -7.95 -34.12
N LYS A 681 -8.54 -7.40 -34.63
CA LYS A 681 -8.52 -6.33 -35.63
C LYS A 681 -9.30 -5.14 -35.11
N LEU A 682 -8.64 -3.99 -35.01
CA LEU A 682 -9.21 -2.76 -34.47
C LEU A 682 -8.82 -1.54 -35.29
N LEU A 683 -9.52 -0.42 -35.04
CA LEU A 683 -9.05 0.86 -35.50
C LEU A 683 -7.74 1.22 -34.78
N PRO A 684 -6.78 1.88 -35.45
CA PRO A 684 -5.46 2.16 -34.87
C PRO A 684 -5.52 2.93 -33.53
N VAL A 685 -6.44 3.90 -33.40
CA VAL A 685 -6.60 4.69 -32.16
C VAL A 685 -7.02 3.82 -30.98
N ASP A 686 -7.84 2.79 -31.23
CA ASP A 686 -8.39 1.94 -30.17
C ASP A 686 -7.31 1.06 -29.53
N PHE A 687 -6.21 0.76 -30.25
CA PHE A 687 -5.07 0.07 -29.66
C PHE A 687 -4.44 0.87 -28.51
N LEU A 688 -4.54 2.20 -28.48
CA LEU A 688 -3.98 3.06 -27.44
C LEU A 688 -4.85 3.12 -26.17
N SER A 689 -5.98 2.40 -26.13
CA SER A 689 -6.86 2.32 -24.97
C SER A 689 -7.32 0.88 -24.69
N PHE A 690 -7.36 0.49 -23.42
CA PHE A 690 -8.01 -0.75 -23.00
C PHE A 690 -9.47 -0.48 -22.61
N ASN A 691 -9.71 0.62 -21.90
CA ASN A 691 -11.04 1.13 -21.56
C ASN A 691 -10.96 2.66 -21.32
N LYS A 692 -12.06 3.28 -20.88
CA LYS A 692 -12.10 4.73 -20.58
C LYS A 692 -11.10 5.19 -19.50
N TYR A 693 -10.61 4.29 -18.66
CA TYR A 693 -9.80 4.59 -17.47
C TYR A 693 -8.37 4.05 -17.54
N GLU A 694 -8.04 3.26 -18.57
CA GLU A 694 -6.74 2.63 -18.72
C GLU A 694 -6.25 2.84 -20.15
N THR A 695 -5.39 3.85 -20.30
CA THR A 695 -4.79 4.25 -21.58
C THR A 695 -3.32 3.83 -21.68
N TYR A 696 -2.76 3.87 -22.90
CA TYR A 696 -1.32 3.69 -23.11
C TYR A 696 -0.50 4.71 -22.33
N TYR A 697 -0.98 5.96 -22.22
CA TYR A 697 -0.33 6.99 -21.43
C TYR A 697 -0.26 6.59 -19.95
N ASP A 698 -1.34 6.09 -19.36
CA ASP A 698 -1.36 5.65 -17.95
C ASP A 698 -0.39 4.49 -17.70
N TYR A 699 -0.25 3.60 -18.68
CA TYR A 699 0.71 2.50 -18.65
C TYR A 699 2.15 3.03 -18.66
N VAL A 700 2.50 3.92 -19.59
CA VAL A 700 3.83 4.53 -19.69
C VAL A 700 4.16 5.32 -18.43
N LYS A 701 3.22 6.14 -17.94
CA LYS A 701 3.40 6.94 -16.74
C LYS A 701 3.69 6.08 -15.51
N ASN A 702 2.94 4.99 -15.32
CA ASN A 702 3.06 4.18 -14.11
C ASN A 702 4.27 3.22 -14.13
N ILE A 703 4.68 2.74 -15.30
CA ILE A 703 5.73 1.72 -15.41
C ILE A 703 7.08 2.29 -15.82
N TYR A 704 7.09 3.26 -16.75
CA TYR A 704 8.33 3.74 -17.38
C TYR A 704 8.78 5.13 -16.93
N LEU A 705 7.85 6.02 -16.56
CA LEU A 705 8.22 7.36 -16.05
C LEU A 705 8.56 7.35 -14.56
N LYS A 706 7.84 6.56 -13.77
CA LYS A 706 8.11 6.35 -12.34
C LYS A 706 9.39 5.52 -12.16
N TYR A 707 10.46 6.13 -11.64
CA TYR A 707 11.79 5.50 -11.62
C TYR A 707 11.84 4.25 -10.74
N PHE A 708 11.10 4.23 -9.62
CA PHE A 708 11.09 3.09 -8.70
C PHE A 708 9.90 2.15 -8.92
N SER A 709 9.24 2.18 -10.08
CA SER A 709 8.06 1.34 -10.38
C SER A 709 8.29 -0.18 -10.18
N ARG A 710 9.56 -0.61 -10.19
CA ARG A 710 9.98 -2.01 -10.04
C ARG A 710 10.31 -2.43 -8.60
N LEU A 711 10.21 -1.54 -7.60
CA LEU A 711 10.50 -1.92 -6.22
C LEU A 711 9.20 -2.14 -5.43
N ILE A 712 9.28 -3.03 -4.44
CA ILE A 712 8.24 -3.25 -3.45
C ILE A 712 8.78 -2.90 -2.07
N PRO A 713 8.07 -2.06 -1.30
CA PRO A 713 8.43 -1.80 0.09
C PRO A 713 8.03 -2.99 0.96
N ARG A 714 9.01 -3.60 1.61
CA ARG A 714 8.84 -4.61 2.66
C ARG A 714 9.26 -3.99 3.99
N PRO A 715 8.40 -3.92 5.02
CA PRO A 715 8.80 -3.40 6.33
C PRO A 715 10.02 -4.16 6.85
N LEU A 716 10.96 -3.46 7.46
CA LEU A 716 12.09 -4.06 8.18
C LEU A 716 11.92 -3.85 9.68
N THR A 717 11.64 -2.61 10.06
CA THR A 717 11.51 -2.22 11.47
C THR A 717 10.44 -1.17 11.60
N LEU A 718 9.51 -1.38 12.54
CA LEU A 718 8.54 -0.39 12.99
C LEU A 718 8.82 -0.10 14.47
N ILE A 719 9.20 1.14 14.76
CA ILE A 719 9.41 1.61 16.13
C ILE A 719 8.21 2.46 16.51
N LEU A 720 7.56 2.09 17.60
CA LEU A 720 6.43 2.79 18.19
C LEU A 720 6.84 3.38 19.53
N ARG A 721 6.45 4.62 19.79
CA ARG A 721 6.57 5.24 21.11
C ARG A 721 5.25 5.13 21.85
N HIS A 722 5.28 4.60 23.07
CA HIS A 722 4.07 4.44 23.87
C HIS A 722 3.58 5.78 24.42
N ASN A 723 2.26 6.00 24.37
CA ASN A 723 1.64 7.22 24.88
C ASN A 723 1.29 7.05 26.37
N LEU A 724 2.27 7.31 27.24
CA LEU A 724 2.09 7.27 28.70
C LEU A 724 1.27 8.46 29.21
N THR A 725 0.31 8.20 30.08
CA THR A 725 -0.39 9.26 30.83
C THR A 725 0.55 9.94 31.83
N ASN A 726 0.16 11.12 32.35
CA ASN A 726 0.97 11.82 33.35
C ASN A 726 1.20 10.99 34.63
N GLU A 727 0.23 10.17 35.02
CA GLU A 727 0.34 9.24 36.15
C GLU A 727 1.31 8.09 35.81
N GLU A 728 1.21 7.54 34.61
CA GLU A 728 2.08 6.44 34.16
C GLU A 728 3.52 6.88 34.00
N LYS A 729 3.79 8.12 33.56
CA LYS A 729 5.16 8.66 33.45
C LYS A 729 5.95 8.58 34.77
N VAL A 730 5.28 8.61 35.92
CA VAL A 730 5.91 8.45 37.24
C VAL A 730 6.44 7.03 37.45
N LEU A 731 5.94 6.03 36.72
CA LEU A 731 6.38 4.64 36.82
C LEU A 731 7.59 4.33 35.93
N PHE A 732 7.96 5.25 35.03
CA PHE A 732 9.05 5.05 34.07
C PHE A 732 10.21 6.04 34.32
N LYS A 733 11.43 5.64 33.97
CA LYS A 733 12.63 6.49 33.96
C LYS A 733 12.90 7.11 32.59
N GLY A 734 12.30 6.55 31.53
CA GLY A 734 12.44 6.99 30.15
C GLY A 734 11.21 6.66 29.32
N GLU A 735 11.31 6.84 28.00
CA GLU A 735 10.25 6.49 27.06
C GLU A 735 10.17 4.97 26.84
N LEU A 736 8.95 4.43 26.81
CA LEU A 736 8.68 3.04 26.45
C LEU A 736 8.53 2.92 24.92
N PHE A 737 9.34 2.07 24.31
CA PHE A 737 9.31 1.77 22.88
C PHE A 737 8.87 0.33 22.62
N HIS A 738 8.02 0.15 21.62
CA HIS A 738 7.73 -1.16 21.02
C HIS A 738 8.42 -1.23 19.67
N VAL A 739 9.20 -2.28 19.46
CA VAL A 739 9.94 -2.54 18.22
C VAL A 739 9.39 -3.80 17.57
N ILE A 740 8.87 -3.63 16.35
CA ILE A 740 8.34 -4.71 15.52
C ILE A 740 9.33 -4.95 14.38
N ASN A 741 10.06 -6.06 14.45
CA ASN A 741 11.08 -6.44 13.48
C ASN A 741 10.52 -7.46 12.49
N PHE A 742 10.77 -7.26 11.20
CA PHE A 742 10.27 -8.08 10.12
C PHE A 742 11.43 -8.79 9.42
N LYS A 743 11.29 -10.09 9.22
CA LYS A 743 12.24 -10.93 8.48
C LYS A 743 11.48 -11.65 7.38
N PHE A 744 11.68 -11.24 6.13
CA PHE A 744 11.07 -11.85 4.96
C PHE A 744 11.95 -12.97 4.40
N TRP A 745 11.35 -14.10 4.03
CA TRP A 745 11.99 -15.11 3.18
C TRP A 745 10.96 -15.69 2.22
N HIS A 746 11.22 -15.58 0.92
CA HIS A 746 10.29 -16.04 -0.11
C HIS A 746 8.88 -15.46 0.10
N ASN A 747 7.85 -16.30 0.18
CA ASN A 747 6.45 -15.91 0.42
C ASN A 747 6.06 -15.99 1.90
N ASN A 748 7.02 -15.85 2.81
CA ASN A 748 6.81 -15.92 4.25
C ASN A 748 7.45 -14.73 4.96
N VAL A 749 6.89 -14.40 6.13
CA VAL A 749 7.43 -13.38 7.02
C VAL A 749 7.41 -13.87 8.46
N ARG A 750 8.47 -13.56 9.20
CA ARG A 750 8.55 -13.68 10.66
C ARG A 750 8.59 -12.27 11.22
N VAL A 751 7.70 -12.01 12.15
CA VAL A 751 7.63 -10.74 12.86
C VAL A 751 7.97 -10.99 14.32
N GLU A 752 8.89 -10.21 14.87
CA GLU A 752 9.31 -10.28 16.28
C GLU A 752 8.88 -8.99 16.98
N LEU A 753 8.11 -9.12 18.05
CA LEU A 753 7.66 -8.01 18.90
C LEU A 753 8.58 -7.94 20.12
N SER A 754 9.21 -6.79 20.30
CA SER A 754 10.10 -6.52 21.43
C SER A 754 9.82 -5.15 22.03
N ASP A 755 10.20 -4.94 23.28
CA ASP A 755 10.15 -3.63 23.92
C ASP A 755 11.34 -3.43 24.87
N ASN A 756 11.55 -2.18 25.27
CA ASN A 756 12.57 -1.81 26.25
C ASN A 756 12.01 -1.71 27.68
N PHE A 757 10.85 -2.32 27.97
CA PHE A 757 10.14 -2.16 29.25
C PHE A 757 11.04 -2.47 30.45
N LYS A 758 11.82 -3.55 30.30
CA LYS A 758 12.88 -4.00 31.20
C LYS A 758 13.77 -2.83 31.66
N GLU A 759 14.30 -2.06 30.73
CA GLU A 759 15.27 -1.00 31.02
C GLU A 759 14.64 0.28 31.58
N VAL A 760 13.38 0.58 31.24
CA VAL A 760 12.76 1.88 31.55
C VAL A 760 11.77 1.86 32.71
N TYR A 761 11.28 0.70 33.14
CA TYR A 761 10.32 0.61 34.26
C TYR A 761 11.03 0.73 35.61
N ARG A 762 10.50 1.55 36.53
CA ARG A 762 11.21 1.92 37.78
C ARG A 762 11.44 0.76 38.76
N ASP A 763 10.55 -0.24 38.79
CA ASP A 763 10.67 -1.40 39.70
C ASP A 763 11.80 -2.36 39.31
N TRP A 764 12.48 -2.11 38.19
CA TRP A 764 13.47 -3.01 37.61
C TRP A 764 14.91 -2.86 38.18
N MET A 765 15.17 -1.87 39.04
CA MET A 765 16.51 -1.59 39.61
C MET A 765 16.56 -1.54 41.15
N LYS A 766 15.83 -2.43 41.85
CA LYS A 766 16.07 -2.66 43.28
C LYS A 766 16.51 -4.09 43.53
#